data_AF-A0A9P3BVI8-F1
#
_entry.id   AF-A0A9P3BVI8-F1
#
_cell.length_a   1.000
_cell.length_b   1.000
_cell.length_c   1.000
_cell.angle_alpha   90.00
_cell.angle_beta   90.00
_cell.angle_gamma   90.00
#
_symmetry.space_group_name_H-M   'P 1'
#
loop_
_entity.id
_entity.type
_entity.pdbx_description
1 polymer ?
#
loop_
_entity_poly.entity_id
_entity_poly.type
_entity_poly.pdbx_seq_one_letter_code
_entity_poly.pdbx_strand_id
1 'polypeptide(L)'
;MVLERLQQLTYQVGASSPPPHPFDPLSTKEIDTAVAIIRKEHGKVNFNAVTLYEPRKAEMMAWLADPKNAPRPARAADVVVIAPGGKIYDGIVDLDQKKIVSWKHTPGVQPLITMEDLQEVEHIARKDPKVIEQCGILGIPKEDMHKVYCDPWTIGYDERFGSDVRLQQALMYYRPHVDDSQYTFPLDFCPIYNAETQEIIHIDIPPVRRPISRAPANNYHPAAIEQDGGYRTDIKPIHITQPEGVSFKLDGRTIQWQNWSIHVGFNYREGIVLNNITFNDKGNVRPVFYRLSLAEMVVPYGNPEHPHQRKHAFDLGEYGGGYMTNSLSLGCDCKGAIHYMDAAFVNRAGASTIVKNAICIHEEDAGILFKHTDFRDDSIIVTRGRKLIISHIFTAANYEYCVYWIFHQDGTVQLDIKLTGILNTYAMNPGEDTKGWGTEVYPGVNAHNHQHLFCLRIDSNIDGPNNTVFQVDAERGPGEVGSAENKYGNAFYAKKTKFTTPLEAMSDYNGATSRTWEMANTNKLNPHSKKPVCYKLVSREVPSLLPKEGGLVWKRAGFARHAVHVTKYSDDQVHPAGRHVPQTSGEPSEGLPAWIESAGPNCSIDNTDIVLWHTFGLTHFPSPEDYPIMPAEPMTVLLRPRNFFARNPALDVPPSYARTPSQIAAGANACSCKKSDGSSVQV
;
A
#
# COMPACT_ATOMS: atom_id res chain seq x y z
N MET A 1 41.39 -5.68 -24.23
CA MET A 1 41.11 -7.06 -24.72
C MET A 1 40.06 -7.84 -23.92
N VAL A 2 40.22 -8.19 -22.63
CA VAL A 2 39.17 -8.94 -21.88
C VAL A 2 37.95 -8.07 -21.55
N LEU A 3 38.17 -6.80 -21.18
CA LEU A 3 37.11 -5.82 -20.90
C LEU A 3 36.28 -5.48 -22.16
N GLU A 4 36.94 -5.32 -23.30
CA GLU A 4 36.27 -5.06 -24.60
C GLU A 4 35.50 -6.28 -25.10
N ARG A 5 36.00 -7.50 -24.85
CA ARG A 5 35.25 -8.72 -25.17
C ARG A 5 34.04 -8.92 -24.25
N LEU A 6 34.14 -8.53 -22.97
CA LEU A 6 33.00 -8.50 -22.04
C LEU A 6 31.96 -7.45 -22.44
N GLN A 7 32.39 -6.27 -22.90
CA GLN A 7 31.53 -5.23 -23.45
C GLN A 7 30.88 -5.67 -24.78
N GLN A 8 31.62 -6.33 -25.68
CA GLN A 8 31.07 -6.90 -26.92
C GLN A 8 30.09 -8.05 -26.66
N LEU A 9 30.34 -8.91 -25.68
CA LEU A 9 29.40 -9.96 -25.24
C LEU A 9 28.15 -9.37 -24.58
N THR A 10 28.26 -8.31 -23.78
CA THR A 10 27.07 -7.61 -23.24
C THR A 10 26.30 -6.84 -24.30
N TYR A 11 26.96 -6.31 -25.35
CA TYR A 11 26.29 -5.74 -26.52
C TYR A 11 25.61 -6.80 -27.39
N GLN A 12 26.21 -7.98 -27.57
CA GLN A 12 25.59 -9.08 -28.33
C GLN A 12 24.43 -9.74 -27.58
N VAL A 13 24.49 -9.84 -26.25
CA VAL A 13 23.38 -10.35 -25.42
C VAL A 13 22.26 -9.31 -25.29
N GLY A 14 22.58 -8.01 -25.30
CA GLY A 14 21.59 -6.93 -25.27
C GLY A 14 20.79 -6.76 -26.56
N ALA A 15 21.34 -7.18 -27.71
CA ALA A 15 20.66 -7.11 -29.01
C ALA A 15 19.68 -8.28 -29.27
N SER A 16 19.71 -9.33 -28.45
CA SER A 16 18.87 -10.53 -28.60
C SER A 16 17.72 -10.65 -27.59
N SER A 17 17.66 -9.78 -26.58
CA SER A 17 16.56 -9.79 -25.61
C SER A 17 15.37 -9.00 -26.13
N PRO A 18 14.13 -9.53 -26.03
CA PRO A 18 12.94 -8.76 -26.37
C PRO A 18 12.89 -7.48 -25.52
N PRO A 19 12.32 -6.37 -26.05
CA PRO A 19 12.12 -5.16 -25.26
C PRO A 19 11.25 -5.50 -24.04
N PRO A 20 11.44 -4.79 -22.90
CA PRO A 20 10.66 -5.04 -21.67
C PRO A 20 9.15 -4.93 -21.95
N HIS A 21 8.27 -5.37 -21.07
CA HIS A 21 6.86 -4.97 -21.18
C HIS A 21 6.74 -3.45 -20.92
N PRO A 22 5.85 -2.68 -21.59
CA PRO A 22 5.76 -1.23 -21.37
C PRO A 22 5.50 -0.81 -19.91
N PHE A 23 4.82 -1.66 -19.13
CA PHE A 23 4.62 -1.48 -17.68
C PHE A 23 5.75 -1.99 -16.79
N ASP A 24 6.78 -2.66 -17.33
CA ASP A 24 7.88 -3.14 -16.47
C ASP A 24 8.57 -1.94 -15.79
N PRO A 25 8.89 -2.02 -14.49
CA PRO A 25 9.68 -0.99 -13.83
C PRO A 25 10.99 -0.72 -14.59
N LEU A 26 11.58 0.46 -14.40
CA LEU A 26 12.88 0.75 -15.00
C LEU A 26 13.93 -0.25 -14.48
N SER A 27 14.70 -0.79 -15.41
CA SER A 27 15.91 -1.55 -15.08
C SER A 27 17.01 -0.62 -14.56
N THR A 28 18.02 -1.18 -13.89
CA THR A 28 19.21 -0.42 -13.46
C THR A 28 19.88 0.32 -14.62
N LYS A 29 19.95 -0.30 -15.80
CA LYS A 29 20.49 0.32 -17.03
C LYS A 29 19.68 1.52 -17.49
N GLU A 30 18.35 1.45 -17.39
CA GLU A 30 17.47 2.57 -17.76
C GLU A 30 17.57 3.72 -16.75
N ILE A 31 17.67 3.40 -15.44
CA ILE A 31 17.92 4.38 -14.38
C ILE A 31 19.26 5.09 -14.62
N ASP A 32 20.35 4.34 -14.83
CA ASP A 32 21.68 4.88 -15.10
C ASP A 32 21.69 5.74 -16.38
N THR A 33 20.90 5.37 -17.39
CA THR A 33 20.75 6.12 -18.64
C THR A 33 20.04 7.47 -18.39
N ALA A 34 18.93 7.48 -17.65
CA ALA A 34 18.24 8.71 -17.27
C ALA A 34 19.16 9.66 -16.49
N VAL A 35 19.90 9.13 -15.51
CA VAL A 35 20.87 9.87 -14.71
C VAL A 35 21.97 10.48 -15.59
N ALA A 36 22.51 9.69 -16.54
CA ALA A 36 23.56 10.16 -17.44
C ALA A 36 23.09 11.30 -18.34
N ILE A 37 21.85 11.22 -18.85
CA ILE A 37 21.24 12.28 -19.67
C ILE A 37 21.10 13.57 -18.85
N ILE A 38 20.54 13.49 -17.65
CA ILE A 38 20.34 14.66 -16.77
C ILE A 38 21.68 15.29 -16.38
N ARG A 39 22.68 14.49 -16.02
CA ARG A 39 24.02 15.00 -15.67
C ARG A 39 24.71 15.72 -16.81
N LYS A 40 24.52 15.22 -18.03
CA LYS A 40 25.12 15.83 -19.23
C LYS A 40 24.60 17.25 -19.46
N GLU A 41 23.32 17.50 -19.18
CA GLU A 41 22.68 18.79 -19.44
C GLU A 41 22.70 19.74 -18.23
N HIS A 42 22.55 19.22 -17.02
CA HIS A 42 22.38 20.01 -15.80
C HIS A 42 23.52 19.87 -14.77
N GLY A 43 24.55 19.09 -15.07
CA GLY A 43 25.71 18.92 -14.19
C GLY A 43 25.42 18.10 -12.93
N LYS A 44 26.03 18.48 -11.80
CA LYS A 44 25.89 17.76 -10.53
C LYS A 44 24.60 18.18 -9.82
N VAL A 45 23.66 17.24 -9.74
CA VAL A 45 22.41 17.33 -8.97
C VAL A 45 22.26 16.11 -8.06
N ASN A 46 21.44 16.22 -7.02
CA ASN A 46 21.06 15.10 -6.16
C ASN A 46 19.76 14.50 -6.67
N PHE A 47 19.71 13.18 -6.85
CA PHE A 47 18.51 12.49 -7.31
C PHE A 47 17.63 12.11 -6.11
N ASN A 48 16.34 12.39 -6.21
CA ASN A 48 15.36 11.98 -5.19
C ASN A 48 14.55 10.76 -5.69
N ALA A 49 14.13 10.79 -6.95
CA ALA A 49 13.46 9.67 -7.59
C ALA A 49 13.81 9.60 -9.08
N VAL A 50 13.96 8.38 -9.60
CA VAL A 50 13.99 8.06 -11.03
C VAL A 50 13.13 6.81 -11.17
N THR A 51 11.95 6.95 -11.76
CA THR A 51 10.95 5.89 -11.85
C THR A 51 10.38 5.80 -13.26
N LEU A 52 9.68 4.71 -13.56
CA LEU A 52 8.95 4.59 -14.82
C LEU A 52 7.92 5.72 -14.92
N TYR A 53 7.96 6.49 -16.01
CA TYR A 53 6.82 7.28 -16.42
C TYR A 53 5.87 6.31 -17.14
N GLU A 54 4.81 5.88 -16.45
CA GLU A 54 3.88 4.89 -16.99
C GLU A 54 3.33 5.35 -18.35
N PRO A 55 3.20 4.44 -19.33
CA PRO A 55 2.61 4.75 -20.62
C PRO A 55 1.25 5.43 -20.49
N ARG A 56 0.99 6.44 -21.34
CA ARG A 56 -0.34 7.05 -21.42
C ARG A 56 -1.38 5.97 -21.74
N LYS A 57 -2.51 5.94 -21.03
CA LYS A 57 -3.45 4.81 -21.08
C LYS A 57 -4.04 4.59 -22.46
N ALA A 58 -4.30 5.65 -23.22
CA ALA A 58 -4.78 5.51 -24.60
C ALA A 58 -3.78 4.75 -25.50
N GLU A 59 -2.48 5.10 -25.40
CA GLU A 59 -1.41 4.43 -26.15
C GLU A 59 -1.23 2.99 -25.66
N MET A 60 -1.25 2.79 -24.34
CA MET A 60 -1.11 1.46 -23.76
C MET A 60 -2.26 0.53 -24.14
N MET A 61 -3.51 1.02 -24.09
CA MET A 61 -4.68 0.23 -24.48
C MET A 61 -4.67 -0.11 -25.97
N ALA A 62 -4.20 0.81 -26.83
CA ALA A 62 -4.01 0.51 -28.25
C ALA A 62 -2.95 -0.57 -28.45
N TRP A 63 -1.82 -0.51 -27.73
CA TRP A 63 -0.78 -1.52 -27.79
C TRP A 63 -1.23 -2.87 -27.24
N LEU A 64 -1.94 -2.91 -26.10
CA LEU A 64 -2.47 -4.14 -25.51
C LEU A 64 -3.48 -4.85 -26.43
N ALA A 65 -4.24 -4.09 -27.23
CA ALA A 65 -5.21 -4.65 -28.15
C ALA A 65 -4.55 -5.37 -29.34
N ASP A 66 -3.40 -4.90 -29.81
CA ASP A 66 -2.63 -5.53 -30.88
C ASP A 66 -1.11 -5.32 -30.73
N PRO A 67 -0.45 -6.04 -29.80
CA PRO A 67 0.97 -5.83 -29.51
C PRO A 67 1.91 -6.11 -30.69
N LYS A 68 1.41 -6.78 -31.74
CA LYS A 68 2.19 -7.16 -32.92
C LYS A 68 2.24 -6.03 -33.97
N ASN A 69 1.17 -5.26 -34.12
CA ASN A 69 1.08 -4.23 -35.15
C ASN A 69 0.95 -2.80 -34.59
N ALA A 70 0.42 -2.63 -33.38
CA ALA A 70 0.27 -1.31 -32.78
C ALA A 70 1.63 -0.73 -32.37
N PRO A 71 1.82 0.60 -32.48
CA PRO A 71 3.01 1.26 -31.98
C PRO A 71 3.21 0.96 -30.49
N ARG A 72 4.43 0.61 -30.13
CA ARG A 72 4.81 0.45 -28.73
C ARG A 72 4.83 1.82 -28.05
N PRO A 73 4.26 1.97 -26.84
CA PRO A 73 4.34 3.23 -26.10
C PRO A 73 5.79 3.62 -25.83
N ALA A 74 6.06 4.93 -25.83
CA ALA A 74 7.38 5.46 -25.57
C ALA A 74 7.88 5.04 -24.17
N ARG A 75 9.15 4.64 -24.08
CA ARG A 75 9.77 4.30 -22.80
C ARG A 75 10.37 5.55 -22.17
N ALA A 76 9.82 5.99 -21.04
CA ALA A 76 10.25 7.22 -20.38
C ALA A 76 10.46 7.05 -18.87
N ALA A 77 11.32 7.90 -18.30
CA ALA A 77 11.57 8.00 -16.87
C ALA A 77 11.01 9.31 -16.32
N ASP A 78 10.28 9.24 -15.22
CA ASP A 78 9.89 10.37 -14.39
C ASP A 78 10.94 10.58 -13.30
N VAL A 79 11.45 11.80 -13.17
CA VAL A 79 12.61 12.13 -12.36
C VAL A 79 12.34 13.33 -11.47
N VAL A 80 12.71 13.21 -10.19
CA VAL A 80 12.74 14.31 -9.23
C VAL A 80 14.19 14.52 -8.80
N VAL A 81 14.69 15.75 -8.92
CA VAL A 81 16.02 16.12 -8.44
C VAL A 81 16.00 17.33 -7.51
N ILE A 82 16.99 17.36 -6.62
CA ILE A 82 17.33 18.49 -5.77
C ILE A 82 18.62 19.09 -6.34
N ALA A 83 18.52 20.25 -6.96
CA ALA A 83 19.63 21.01 -7.49
C ALA A 83 20.31 21.86 -6.38
N PRO A 84 21.52 22.38 -6.61
CA PRO A 84 22.19 23.27 -5.65
C PRO A 84 21.30 24.44 -5.22
N GLY A 85 21.32 24.78 -3.93
CA GLY A 85 20.43 25.80 -3.36
C GLY A 85 19.03 25.28 -3.02
N GLY A 86 18.87 23.96 -2.81
CA GLY A 86 17.59 23.35 -2.41
C GLY A 86 16.49 23.32 -3.49
N LYS A 87 16.81 23.70 -4.74
CA LYS A 87 15.80 23.85 -5.80
C LYS A 87 15.30 22.52 -6.33
N ILE A 88 13.99 22.36 -6.40
CA ILE A 88 13.35 21.12 -6.85
C ILE A 88 13.01 21.19 -8.34
N TYR A 89 13.37 20.15 -9.08
CA TYR A 89 13.01 20.01 -10.48
C TYR A 89 12.34 18.66 -10.74
N ASP A 90 11.24 18.71 -11.49
CA ASP A 90 10.54 17.56 -12.06
C ASP A 90 10.93 17.42 -13.53
N GLY A 91 11.35 16.23 -13.95
CA GLY A 91 11.80 15.96 -15.29
C GLY A 91 11.20 14.69 -15.87
N ILE A 92 10.95 14.70 -17.18
CA ILE A 92 10.62 13.48 -17.94
C ILE A 92 11.74 13.26 -18.95
N VAL A 93 12.31 12.06 -18.94
CA VAL A 93 13.39 11.64 -19.86
C VAL A 93 12.85 10.57 -20.79
N ASP A 94 12.87 10.83 -22.09
CA ASP A 94 12.60 9.81 -23.11
C ASP A 94 13.86 8.95 -23.28
N LEU A 95 13.75 7.68 -22.93
CA LEU A 95 14.87 6.73 -22.91
C LEU A 95 15.19 6.19 -24.30
N ASP A 96 14.21 6.14 -25.20
CA ASP A 96 14.37 5.70 -26.58
C ASP A 96 15.12 6.77 -27.39
N GLN A 97 14.70 8.04 -27.24
CA GLN A 97 15.31 9.20 -27.91
C GLN A 97 16.52 9.77 -27.16
N LYS A 98 16.75 9.32 -25.92
CA LYS A 98 17.85 9.75 -25.03
C LYS A 98 17.89 11.26 -24.82
N LYS A 99 16.74 11.87 -24.53
CA LYS A 99 16.61 13.32 -24.34
C LYS A 99 15.65 13.66 -23.20
N ILE A 100 15.87 14.81 -22.59
CA ILE A 100 14.92 15.40 -21.64
C ILE A 100 13.77 16.01 -22.44
N VAL A 101 12.54 15.56 -22.17
CA VAL A 101 11.33 16.08 -22.84
C VAL A 101 10.60 17.11 -22.00
N SER A 102 10.81 17.09 -20.69
CA SER A 102 10.30 18.09 -19.75
C SER A 102 11.31 18.30 -18.64
N TRP A 103 11.53 19.55 -18.24
CA TRP A 103 12.36 19.93 -17.09
C TRP A 103 11.75 21.18 -16.43
N LYS A 104 11.04 20.98 -15.33
CA LYS A 104 10.23 22.02 -14.68
C LYS A 104 10.80 22.31 -13.29
N HIS A 105 11.14 23.58 -13.04
CA HIS A 105 11.39 24.06 -11.69
C HIS A 105 10.05 24.12 -10.92
N THR A 106 10.00 23.49 -9.75
CA THR A 106 8.79 23.43 -8.92
C THR A 106 9.10 24.12 -7.58
N PRO A 107 8.88 25.45 -7.48
CA PRO A 107 9.17 26.20 -6.25
C PRO A 107 8.11 25.94 -5.17
N GLY A 108 8.49 26.15 -3.90
CA GLY A 108 7.57 26.09 -2.75
C GLY A 108 7.10 24.69 -2.37
N VAL A 109 7.80 23.64 -2.82
CA VAL A 109 7.51 22.24 -2.49
C VAL A 109 8.75 21.53 -1.98
N GLN A 110 8.56 20.42 -1.27
CA GLN A 110 9.64 19.55 -0.84
C GLN A 110 9.38 18.10 -1.29
N PRO A 111 10.37 17.41 -1.89
CA PRO A 111 10.21 16.03 -2.30
C PRO A 111 10.32 15.12 -1.08
N LEU A 112 9.88 13.87 -1.24
CA LEU A 112 9.95 12.83 -0.21
C LEU A 112 11.34 12.74 0.46
N ILE A 113 11.38 12.27 1.69
CA ILE A 113 12.59 12.03 2.48
C ILE A 113 13.08 10.60 2.23
N THR A 114 14.28 10.47 1.68
CA THR A 114 14.88 9.16 1.37
C THR A 114 15.54 8.55 2.61
N MET A 115 15.81 7.25 2.60
CA MET A 115 16.54 6.59 3.71
C MET A 115 17.91 7.20 3.98
N GLU A 116 18.61 7.67 2.94
CA GLU A 116 19.89 8.38 3.08
C GLU A 116 19.73 9.74 3.78
N ASP A 117 18.61 10.43 3.53
CA ASP A 117 18.30 11.70 4.21
C ASP A 117 18.01 11.47 5.71
N LEU A 118 17.41 10.32 6.09
CA LEU A 118 17.14 9.97 7.49
C LEU A 118 18.45 9.70 8.26
N GLN A 119 19.32 8.85 7.72
CA GLN A 119 20.58 8.44 8.38
C GLN A 119 21.48 9.65 8.72
N GLU A 120 21.46 10.69 7.89
CA GLU A 120 22.22 11.91 8.08
C GLU A 120 21.78 12.68 9.34
N VAL A 121 20.48 12.72 9.65
CA VAL A 121 19.95 13.47 10.80
C VAL A 121 20.44 12.89 12.12
N GLU A 122 20.41 11.57 12.29
CA GLU A 122 20.87 10.93 13.53
C GLU A 122 22.36 11.24 13.79
N HIS A 123 23.19 11.19 12.75
CA HIS A 123 24.61 11.48 12.85
C HIS A 123 24.88 12.92 13.31
N ILE A 124 24.09 13.88 12.82
CA ILE A 124 24.22 15.30 13.13
C ILE A 124 23.64 15.60 14.52
N ALA A 125 22.47 15.07 14.84
CA ALA A 125 21.81 15.27 16.13
C ALA A 125 22.71 14.82 17.31
N ARG A 126 23.42 13.70 17.18
CA ARG A 126 24.36 13.22 18.21
C ARG A 126 25.53 14.15 18.49
N LYS A 127 25.88 15.02 17.53
CA LYS A 127 27.05 15.91 17.60
C LYS A 127 26.66 17.37 17.88
N ASP A 128 25.39 17.72 17.75
CA ASP A 128 24.91 19.07 17.95
C ASP A 128 25.04 19.50 19.43
N PRO A 129 25.72 20.62 19.74
CA PRO A 129 25.91 21.06 21.12
C PRO A 129 24.62 21.30 21.90
N LYS A 130 23.55 21.77 21.26
CA LYS A 130 22.27 22.06 21.92
C LYS A 130 21.50 20.77 22.18
N VAL A 131 21.56 19.79 21.28
CA VAL A 131 21.01 18.45 21.52
C VAL A 131 21.74 17.77 22.68
N ILE A 132 23.07 17.84 22.72
CA ILE A 132 23.89 17.30 23.83
C ILE A 132 23.48 17.94 25.16
N GLU A 133 23.26 19.26 25.18
CA GLU A 133 22.78 19.97 26.37
C GLU A 133 21.41 19.45 26.83
N GLN A 134 20.45 19.25 25.91
CA GLN A 134 19.14 18.71 26.27
C GLN A 134 19.21 17.26 26.79
N CYS A 135 20.05 16.42 26.18
CA CYS A 135 20.34 15.08 26.70
C CYS A 135 20.90 15.13 28.14
N GLY A 136 21.84 16.05 28.40
CA GLY A 136 22.40 16.29 29.74
C GLY A 136 21.34 16.66 30.78
N ILE A 137 20.39 17.52 30.42
CA ILE A 137 19.27 17.92 31.29
C ILE A 137 18.38 16.71 31.64
N LEU A 138 18.21 15.77 30.71
CA LEU A 138 17.44 14.55 30.95
C LEU A 138 18.21 13.46 31.71
N GLY A 139 19.49 13.68 32.01
CA GLY A 139 20.34 12.76 32.75
C GLY A 139 21.23 11.85 31.89
N ILE A 140 21.39 12.14 30.60
CA ILE A 140 22.27 11.41 29.69
C ILE A 140 23.60 12.16 29.57
N PRO A 141 24.73 11.56 30.00
CA PRO A 141 26.01 12.25 29.97
C PRO A 141 26.57 12.37 28.54
N LYS A 142 27.44 13.35 28.30
CA LYS A 142 27.94 13.66 26.94
C LYS A 142 28.70 12.50 26.29
N GLU A 143 29.38 11.68 27.08
CA GLU A 143 30.07 10.47 26.65
C GLU A 143 29.11 9.39 26.11
N ASP A 144 27.85 9.42 26.50
CA ASP A 144 26.81 8.45 26.12
C ASP A 144 25.98 8.89 24.90
N MET A 145 26.39 9.93 24.17
CA MET A 145 25.67 10.35 22.95
C MET A 145 25.64 9.27 21.85
N HIS A 146 26.56 8.30 21.90
CA HIS A 146 26.53 7.12 21.02
C HIS A 146 25.32 6.18 21.30
N LYS A 147 24.67 6.33 22.45
CA LYS A 147 23.46 5.62 22.87
C LYS A 147 22.18 6.42 22.64
N VAL A 148 22.27 7.68 22.21
CA VAL A 148 21.11 8.50 21.84
C VAL A 148 20.77 8.17 20.39
N TYR A 149 19.52 7.83 20.11
CA TYR A 149 19.02 7.54 18.77
C TYR A 149 17.95 8.56 18.41
N CYS A 150 17.62 8.66 17.14
CA CYS A 150 16.37 9.30 16.77
C CYS A 150 15.75 8.62 15.56
N ASP A 151 14.43 8.64 15.50
CA ASP A 151 13.69 8.39 14.27
C ASP A 151 13.44 9.74 13.61
N PRO A 152 14.19 10.11 12.56
CA PRO A 152 13.97 11.36 11.84
C PRO A 152 12.72 11.20 10.99
N TRP A 153 11.82 12.16 11.10
CA TRP A 153 10.61 12.24 10.31
C TRP A 153 10.67 13.49 9.44
N THR A 154 9.92 13.51 8.34
CA THR A 154 9.47 14.81 7.78
C THR A 154 8.98 15.69 8.92
N ILE A 155 9.18 17.00 8.83
CA ILE A 155 8.53 17.92 9.78
C ILE A 155 6.99 17.86 9.67
N GLY A 156 6.46 17.18 8.65
CA GLY A 156 5.04 17.15 8.32
C GLY A 156 4.67 18.51 7.75
N TYR A 157 4.27 19.43 8.62
CA TYR A 157 4.17 20.85 8.33
C TYR A 157 4.34 21.64 9.62
N ASP A 158 5.09 22.73 9.54
CA ASP A 158 5.28 23.67 10.64
C ASP A 158 5.25 25.09 10.08
N GLU A 159 4.26 25.87 10.51
CA GLU A 159 4.01 27.22 10.00
C GLU A 159 5.16 28.20 10.26
N ARG A 160 6.06 27.89 11.21
CA ARG A 160 7.25 28.71 11.48
C ARG A 160 8.23 28.73 10.30
N PHE A 161 8.20 27.69 9.46
CA PHE A 161 9.20 27.47 8.41
C PHE A 161 8.62 27.30 7.00
N GLY A 162 7.34 26.95 6.88
CA GLY A 162 6.68 26.76 5.58
C GLY A 162 7.31 25.63 4.76
N SER A 163 7.41 25.82 3.44
CA SER A 163 7.92 24.81 2.49
C SER A 163 9.16 25.26 1.70
N ASP A 164 9.72 26.44 2.00
CA ASP A 164 10.89 26.98 1.28
C ASP A 164 12.23 26.39 1.75
N VAL A 165 12.23 25.69 2.88
CA VAL A 165 13.42 25.02 3.46
C VAL A 165 13.09 23.56 3.71
N ARG A 166 13.98 22.63 3.36
CA ARG A 166 13.75 21.18 3.54
C ARG A 166 14.06 20.75 4.97
N LEU A 167 13.05 20.35 5.74
CA LEU A 167 13.15 20.10 7.18
C LEU A 167 12.74 18.68 7.59
N GLN A 168 13.45 18.17 8.59
CA GLN A 168 13.09 16.96 9.32
C GLN A 168 12.96 17.27 10.82
N GLN A 169 12.10 16.55 11.52
CA GLN A 169 12.01 16.57 12.98
C GLN A 169 12.55 15.25 13.53
N ALA A 170 13.39 15.29 14.56
CA ALA A 170 14.00 14.10 15.15
C ALA A 170 13.23 13.67 16.40
N LEU A 171 12.56 12.50 16.35
CA LEU A 171 11.95 11.89 17.52
C LEU A 171 13.03 11.18 18.31
N MET A 172 13.38 11.73 19.48
CA MET A 172 14.59 11.35 20.20
C MET A 172 14.35 10.17 21.15
N TYR A 173 15.29 9.22 21.16
CA TYR A 173 15.27 8.02 21.99
C TYR A 173 16.65 7.74 22.60
N TYR A 174 16.71 6.80 23.54
CA TYR A 174 17.95 6.34 24.15
C TYR A 174 18.00 4.81 24.21
N ARG A 175 19.20 4.23 24.15
CA ARG A 175 19.42 2.80 24.32
C ARG A 175 20.50 2.58 25.36
N PRO A 176 20.14 2.21 26.62
CA PRO A 176 21.14 1.87 27.64
C PRO A 176 22.16 0.83 27.15
N HIS A 177 21.69 -0.17 26.40
CA HIS A 177 22.47 -1.15 25.65
C HIS A 177 22.10 -1.12 24.16
N VAL A 178 23.03 -1.38 23.25
CA VAL A 178 22.81 -1.27 21.79
C VAL A 178 21.65 -2.12 21.26
N ASP A 179 21.42 -3.28 21.90
CA ASP A 179 20.36 -4.23 21.56
C ASP A 179 18.98 -3.86 22.17
N ASP A 180 18.92 -2.81 22.99
CA ASP A 180 17.66 -2.38 23.60
C ASP A 180 16.70 -1.80 22.56
N SER A 181 15.41 -2.09 22.72
CA SER A 181 14.35 -1.38 22.01
C SER A 181 14.33 0.07 22.48
N GLN A 182 14.76 0.99 21.62
CA GLN A 182 14.85 2.42 21.93
C GLN A 182 13.50 3.02 22.34
N TYR A 183 12.40 2.43 21.86
CA TYR A 183 11.04 2.87 22.12
C TYR A 183 10.62 2.71 23.59
N THR A 184 11.42 2.04 24.42
CA THR A 184 11.27 2.01 25.89
C THR A 184 11.78 3.29 26.55
N PHE A 185 12.64 4.03 25.88
CA PHE A 185 13.30 5.20 26.42
C PHE A 185 13.17 6.43 25.52
N PRO A 186 11.93 6.88 25.22
CA PRO A 186 11.71 8.16 24.53
C PRO A 186 12.25 9.34 25.34
N LEU A 187 12.74 10.35 24.65
CA LEU A 187 13.17 11.63 25.22
C LEU A 187 12.09 12.70 25.00
N ASP A 188 12.17 13.79 25.76
CA ASP A 188 11.09 14.78 25.86
C ASP A 188 11.19 15.96 24.87
N PHE A 189 12.26 16.07 24.09
CA PHE A 189 12.50 17.20 23.19
C PHE A 189 12.60 16.75 21.73
N CYS A 190 12.34 17.67 20.79
CA CYS A 190 12.26 17.38 19.35
C CYS A 190 13.11 18.39 18.54
N PRO A 191 14.33 18.00 18.12
CA PRO A 191 15.18 18.82 17.25
C PRO A 191 14.61 18.94 15.83
N ILE A 192 14.85 20.09 15.19
CA ILE A 192 14.50 20.37 13.80
C ILE A 192 15.78 20.53 12.99
N TYR A 193 15.95 19.67 12.00
CA TYR A 193 17.11 19.60 11.12
C TYR A 193 16.82 20.25 9.76
N ASN A 194 17.74 21.09 9.28
CA ASN A 194 17.72 21.64 7.94
C ASN A 194 18.65 20.84 7.02
N ALA A 195 18.08 20.20 5.99
CA ALA A 195 18.83 19.34 5.07
C ALA A 195 19.77 20.10 4.14
N GLU A 196 19.55 21.40 3.91
CA GLU A 196 20.41 22.21 3.05
C GLU A 196 21.66 22.70 3.81
N THR A 197 21.47 23.26 5.01
CA THR A 197 22.59 23.75 5.83
C THR A 197 23.28 22.63 6.63
N GLN A 198 22.62 21.48 6.76
CA GLN A 198 23.06 20.34 7.56
C GLN A 198 23.20 20.67 9.05
N GLU A 199 22.27 21.45 9.59
CA GLU A 199 22.29 21.97 10.96
C GLU A 199 20.98 21.73 11.71
N ILE A 200 21.07 21.64 13.03
CA ILE A 200 19.90 21.72 13.92
C ILE A 200 19.54 23.19 14.12
N ILE A 201 18.44 23.62 13.52
CA ILE A 201 18.02 25.03 13.50
C ILE A 201 17.12 25.40 14.67
N HIS A 202 16.44 24.42 15.28
CA HIS A 202 15.53 24.63 16.41
C HIS A 202 15.42 23.34 17.24
N ILE A 203 15.00 23.46 18.50
CA ILE A 203 14.64 22.32 19.35
C ILE A 203 13.36 22.69 20.09
N ASP A 204 12.28 21.95 19.83
CA ASP A 204 11.05 22.07 20.61
C ASP A 204 11.25 21.37 21.95
N ILE A 205 11.12 22.13 23.04
CA ILE A 205 11.28 21.65 24.42
C ILE A 205 9.95 21.84 25.15
N PRO A 206 9.40 20.80 25.80
CA PRO A 206 8.13 20.89 26.49
C PRO A 206 8.25 21.74 27.76
N PRO A 207 7.17 22.40 28.20
CA PRO A 207 7.17 23.18 29.43
C PRO A 207 7.40 22.32 30.68
N VAL A 208 6.99 21.05 30.63
CA VAL A 208 7.23 20.05 31.68
C VAL A 208 8.28 19.07 31.17
N ARG A 209 9.42 19.02 31.87
CA ARG A 209 10.52 18.12 31.55
C ARG A 209 10.25 16.70 32.07
N ARG A 210 10.69 15.71 31.31
CA ARG A 210 10.53 14.27 31.60
C ARG A 210 11.91 13.61 31.50
N PRO A 211 12.64 13.49 32.63
CA PRO A 211 13.94 12.83 32.67
C PRO A 211 13.87 11.41 32.12
N ILE A 212 15.03 10.87 31.70
CA ILE A 212 15.12 9.51 31.17
C ILE A 212 14.48 8.49 32.13
N SER A 213 13.66 7.60 31.58
CA SER A 213 13.02 6.53 32.37
C SER A 213 14.08 5.63 33.00
N ARG A 214 13.81 5.21 34.24
CA ARG A 214 14.63 4.22 34.98
C ARG A 214 14.02 2.82 34.96
N ALA A 215 12.95 2.63 34.19
CA ALA A 215 12.37 1.32 33.97
C ALA A 215 13.39 0.39 33.29
N PRO A 216 13.34 -0.94 33.54
CA PRO A 216 14.18 -1.87 32.80
C PRO A 216 13.85 -1.84 31.30
N ALA A 217 14.78 -2.26 30.46
CA ALA A 217 14.52 -2.39 29.03
C ALA A 217 13.44 -3.46 28.80
N ASN A 218 12.51 -3.19 27.87
CA ASN A 218 11.47 -4.13 27.47
C ASN A 218 11.79 -4.66 26.06
N ASN A 219 12.59 -5.72 26.01
CA ASN A 219 13.15 -6.24 24.77
C ASN A 219 12.44 -7.51 24.29
N TYR A 220 12.34 -7.68 22.97
CA TYR A 220 11.64 -8.80 22.31
C TYR A 220 12.57 -9.77 21.56
N HIS A 221 13.87 -9.47 21.47
CA HIS A 221 14.83 -10.31 20.77
C HIS A 221 15.09 -11.64 21.53
N PRO A 222 15.58 -12.70 20.86
CA PRO A 222 15.75 -14.02 21.46
C PRO A 222 16.53 -14.05 22.76
N ALA A 223 17.62 -13.29 22.88
CA ALA A 223 18.42 -13.26 24.10
C ALA A 223 17.63 -12.74 25.32
N ALA A 224 16.72 -11.78 25.15
CA ALA A 224 15.86 -11.27 26.23
C ALA A 224 14.80 -12.30 26.63
N ILE A 225 14.15 -12.91 25.64
CA ILE A 225 13.10 -13.90 25.92
C ILE A 225 13.67 -15.13 26.63
N GLU A 226 14.87 -15.59 26.26
CA GLU A 226 15.56 -16.67 26.96
C GLU A 226 15.91 -16.30 28.42
N GLN A 227 16.18 -15.03 28.70
CA GLN A 227 16.40 -14.54 30.08
C GLN A 227 15.08 -14.43 30.86
N ASP A 228 13.95 -14.19 30.19
CA ASP A 228 12.60 -14.07 30.77
C ASP A 228 11.80 -15.38 30.73
N GLY A 229 12.48 -16.51 30.93
CA GLY A 229 11.83 -17.82 31.06
C GLY A 229 11.71 -18.66 29.78
N GLY A 230 12.23 -18.17 28.65
CA GLY A 230 12.41 -18.93 27.42
C GLY A 230 11.18 -19.07 26.53
N TYR A 231 11.41 -19.63 25.33
CA TYR A 231 10.35 -19.85 24.34
C TYR A 231 9.47 -21.07 24.64
N ARG A 232 8.24 -21.04 24.10
CA ARG A 232 7.32 -22.19 24.11
C ARG A 232 7.94 -23.37 23.37
N THR A 233 7.82 -24.58 23.94
CA THR A 233 8.43 -25.81 23.42
C THR A 233 7.43 -26.81 22.83
N ASP A 234 6.14 -26.46 22.80
CA ASP A 234 5.04 -27.30 22.36
C ASP A 234 4.58 -27.04 20.90
N ILE A 235 5.24 -26.12 20.20
CA ILE A 235 4.93 -25.77 18.81
C ILE A 235 5.48 -26.84 17.86
N LYS A 236 4.59 -27.59 17.22
CA LYS A 236 4.93 -28.62 16.22
C LYS A 236 5.11 -27.99 14.83
N PRO A 237 6.05 -28.48 14.00
CA PRO A 237 6.22 -27.99 12.63
C PRO A 237 4.98 -28.20 11.75
N ILE A 238 4.68 -27.22 10.91
CA ILE A 238 3.73 -27.33 9.79
C ILE A 238 4.51 -27.13 8.50
N HIS A 239 4.61 -28.17 7.68
CA HIS A 239 5.28 -28.13 6.39
C HIS A 239 4.28 -27.86 5.26
N ILE A 240 4.58 -26.89 4.40
CA ILE A 240 3.81 -26.57 3.20
C ILE A 240 4.71 -26.90 2.01
N THR A 241 4.31 -27.86 1.19
CA THR A 241 5.11 -28.34 0.06
C THR A 241 4.27 -28.41 -1.22
N GLN A 242 4.91 -28.15 -2.36
CA GLN A 242 4.32 -28.29 -3.69
C GLN A 242 5.24 -29.18 -4.54
N PRO A 243 5.12 -30.51 -4.41
CA PRO A 243 6.08 -31.45 -5.02
C PRO A 243 6.07 -31.43 -6.55
N GLU A 244 4.97 -30.99 -7.16
CA GLU A 244 4.81 -30.85 -8.61
C GLU A 244 5.04 -29.40 -9.10
N GLY A 245 5.51 -28.52 -8.22
CA GLY A 245 5.69 -27.09 -8.48
C GLY A 245 4.41 -26.27 -8.30
N VAL A 246 4.52 -24.99 -8.65
CA VAL A 246 3.42 -24.01 -8.56
C VAL A 246 2.50 -24.07 -9.77
N SER A 247 1.26 -23.65 -9.60
CA SER A 247 0.22 -23.61 -10.64
C SER A 247 0.15 -22.28 -11.39
N PHE A 248 0.83 -21.24 -10.90
CA PHE A 248 1.00 -20.00 -11.65
C PHE A 248 2.17 -20.10 -12.64
N LYS A 249 2.05 -19.39 -13.75
CA LYS A 249 3.12 -19.21 -14.74
C LYS A 249 3.52 -17.75 -14.80
N LEU A 250 4.78 -17.51 -15.12
CA LEU A 250 5.34 -16.18 -15.29
C LEU A 250 5.84 -16.01 -16.72
N ASP A 251 5.47 -14.90 -17.34
CA ASP A 251 6.07 -14.38 -18.57
C ASP A 251 6.57 -12.96 -18.27
N GLY A 252 7.88 -12.83 -18.04
CA GLY A 252 8.46 -11.63 -17.44
C GLY A 252 7.80 -11.33 -16.09
N ARG A 253 7.10 -10.20 -16.02
CA ARG A 253 6.34 -9.76 -14.83
C ARG A 253 4.83 -10.00 -14.93
N THR A 254 4.38 -10.74 -15.95
CA THR A 254 2.97 -11.13 -16.09
C THR A 254 2.74 -12.50 -15.47
N ILE A 255 1.86 -12.57 -14.47
CA ILE A 255 1.40 -13.81 -13.84
C ILE A 255 0.16 -14.31 -14.58
N GLN A 256 0.15 -15.61 -14.90
CA GLN A 256 -1.05 -16.34 -15.31
C GLN A 256 -1.39 -17.40 -14.25
N TRP A 257 -2.58 -17.33 -13.67
CA TRP A 257 -2.99 -18.25 -12.60
C TRP A 257 -4.50 -18.40 -12.56
N GLN A 258 -5.02 -19.63 -12.65
CA GLN A 258 -6.46 -19.93 -12.47
C GLN A 258 -7.39 -18.94 -13.21
N ASN A 259 -7.15 -18.77 -14.51
CA ASN A 259 -7.82 -17.82 -15.43
C ASN A 259 -7.46 -16.34 -15.26
N TRP A 260 -6.78 -15.93 -14.20
CA TRP A 260 -6.23 -14.58 -14.06
C TRP A 260 -5.00 -14.35 -14.96
N SER A 261 -4.89 -13.14 -15.50
CA SER A 261 -3.65 -12.59 -16.04
C SER A 261 -3.40 -11.21 -15.41
N ILE A 262 -2.23 -11.00 -14.82
CA ILE A 262 -1.89 -9.82 -14.00
C ILE A 262 -0.45 -9.39 -14.30
N HIS A 263 -0.22 -8.13 -14.67
CA HIS A 263 1.14 -7.57 -14.72
C HIS A 263 1.52 -6.98 -13.36
N VAL A 264 2.68 -7.35 -12.83
CA VAL A 264 3.17 -6.91 -11.51
C VAL A 264 4.24 -5.83 -11.68
N GLY A 265 3.84 -4.57 -11.57
CA GLY A 265 4.72 -3.41 -11.46
C GLY A 265 5.24 -3.18 -10.03
N PHE A 266 6.20 -2.26 -9.91
CA PHE A 266 6.72 -1.76 -8.63
C PHE A 266 7.32 -0.38 -8.84
N ASN A 267 7.09 0.56 -7.92
CA ASN A 267 7.75 1.86 -7.94
C ASN A 267 8.14 2.32 -6.52
N TYR A 268 8.94 3.39 -6.44
CA TYR A 268 9.49 3.88 -5.18
C TYR A 268 8.43 4.34 -4.18
N ARG A 269 7.26 4.78 -4.66
CA ARG A 269 6.23 5.45 -3.87
C ARG A 269 5.15 4.49 -3.40
N GLU A 270 4.48 3.82 -4.34
CA GLU A 270 3.31 2.98 -4.10
C GLU A 270 3.67 1.55 -3.68
N GLY A 271 4.94 1.15 -3.89
CA GLY A 271 5.33 -0.26 -3.81
C GLY A 271 4.73 -1.04 -4.98
N ILE A 272 3.96 -2.10 -4.70
CA ILE A 272 3.31 -2.92 -5.73
C ILE A 272 2.23 -2.12 -6.49
N VAL A 273 2.29 -2.20 -7.81
CA VAL A 273 1.24 -1.70 -8.73
C VAL A 273 0.83 -2.85 -9.65
N LEU A 274 -0.46 -3.20 -9.67
CA LEU A 274 -0.96 -4.28 -10.51
C LEU A 274 -1.66 -3.71 -11.74
N ASN A 275 -1.22 -4.10 -12.93
CA ASN A 275 -1.71 -3.56 -14.20
C ASN A 275 -2.34 -4.64 -15.09
N ASN A 276 -3.19 -4.22 -16.02
CA ASN A 276 -3.81 -5.06 -17.04
C ASN A 276 -4.38 -6.38 -16.48
N ILE A 277 -5.24 -6.26 -15.48
CA ILE A 277 -5.83 -7.40 -14.78
C ILE A 277 -7.03 -7.90 -15.60
N THR A 278 -6.95 -9.15 -16.04
CA THR A 278 -7.99 -9.80 -16.85
C THR A 278 -8.34 -11.18 -16.31
N PHE A 279 -9.53 -11.66 -16.68
CA PHE A 279 -10.00 -13.00 -16.35
C PHE A 279 -10.45 -13.73 -17.62
N ASN A 280 -9.92 -14.93 -17.85
CA ASN A 280 -10.30 -15.79 -18.96
C ASN A 280 -11.59 -16.56 -18.64
N ASP A 281 -12.73 -16.04 -19.10
CA ASP A 281 -14.03 -16.67 -19.00
C ASP A 281 -14.24 -17.63 -20.19
N LYS A 282 -13.68 -18.85 -20.06
CA LYS A 282 -13.84 -19.95 -21.03
C LYS A 282 -13.44 -19.60 -22.47
N GLY A 283 -12.28 -18.97 -22.62
CA GLY A 283 -11.73 -18.51 -23.89
C GLY A 283 -12.03 -17.04 -24.20
N ASN A 284 -12.97 -16.41 -23.47
CA ASN A 284 -13.19 -14.97 -23.55
C ASN A 284 -12.37 -14.25 -22.48
N VAL A 285 -11.26 -13.61 -22.88
CA VAL A 285 -10.44 -12.80 -21.97
C VAL A 285 -11.15 -11.48 -21.71
N ARG A 286 -11.62 -11.29 -20.48
CA ARG A 286 -12.40 -10.13 -20.08
C ARG A 286 -11.58 -9.23 -19.16
N PRO A 287 -11.45 -7.93 -19.46
CA PRO A 287 -10.77 -7.01 -18.56
C PRO A 287 -11.55 -6.84 -17.27
N VAL A 288 -10.81 -6.65 -16.17
CA VAL A 288 -11.37 -6.40 -14.84
C VAL A 288 -10.87 -5.05 -14.34
N PHE A 289 -9.56 -4.87 -14.17
CA PHE A 289 -8.99 -3.60 -13.73
C PHE A 289 -7.82 -3.21 -14.64
N TYR A 290 -7.71 -1.93 -14.97
CA TYR A 290 -6.55 -1.42 -15.69
C TYR A 290 -5.35 -1.28 -14.76
N ARG A 291 -5.58 -0.73 -13.55
CA ARG A 291 -4.53 -0.49 -12.53
C ARG A 291 -5.10 -0.55 -11.10
N LEU A 292 -4.42 -1.24 -10.20
CA LEU A 292 -4.67 -1.25 -8.76
C LEU A 292 -3.39 -0.89 -7.98
N SER A 293 -3.49 0.00 -7.00
CA SER A 293 -2.39 0.35 -6.09
C SER A 293 -2.86 1.02 -4.79
N LEU A 294 -2.00 1.03 -3.78
CA LEU A 294 -2.10 1.98 -2.67
C LEU A 294 -1.45 3.29 -3.10
N ALA A 295 -2.26 4.33 -3.30
CA ALA A 295 -1.80 5.58 -3.88
C ALA A 295 -1.33 6.61 -2.86
N GLU A 296 -1.83 6.51 -1.62
CA GLU A 296 -1.38 7.32 -0.48
C GLU A 296 -1.82 6.68 0.84
N MET A 297 -1.26 7.15 1.95
CA MET A 297 -1.78 6.91 3.28
C MET A 297 -1.55 8.11 4.19
N VAL A 298 -2.22 8.16 5.35
CA VAL A 298 -1.97 9.14 6.39
C VAL A 298 -2.11 8.50 7.77
N VAL A 299 -1.20 8.82 8.68
CA VAL A 299 -1.17 8.27 10.05
C VAL A 299 -1.31 9.39 11.10
N PRO A 300 -2.51 9.99 11.26
CA PRO A 300 -2.67 11.14 12.14
C PRO A 300 -2.73 10.73 13.61
N TYR A 301 -1.87 11.35 14.42
CA TYR A 301 -1.88 11.22 15.88
C TYR A 301 -2.86 12.19 16.53
N GLY A 302 -3.45 11.76 17.65
CA GLY A 302 -4.54 12.45 18.35
C GLY A 302 -4.14 13.28 19.57
N ASN A 303 -2.84 13.39 19.90
CA ASN A 303 -2.40 14.24 21.02
C ASN A 303 -2.27 15.71 20.55
N PRO A 304 -3.04 16.66 21.12
CA PRO A 304 -3.03 18.06 20.70
C PRO A 304 -1.85 18.87 21.26
N GLU A 305 -1.06 18.31 22.19
CA GLU A 305 0.09 19.04 22.75
C GLU A 305 1.19 19.24 21.71
N HIS A 306 1.78 20.44 21.66
CA HIS A 306 2.90 20.72 20.77
C HIS A 306 4.14 19.92 21.20
N PRO A 307 4.88 19.29 20.28
CA PRO A 307 4.78 19.38 18.81
C PRO A 307 3.98 18.25 18.12
N HIS A 308 3.19 17.48 18.85
CA HIS A 308 2.62 16.23 18.35
C HIS A 308 1.60 16.40 17.21
N GLN A 309 1.08 17.61 16.98
CA GLN A 309 0.26 17.92 15.80
C GLN A 309 1.01 17.65 14.48
N ARG A 310 2.35 17.64 14.49
CA ARG A 310 3.18 17.32 13.32
C ARG A 310 3.29 15.82 13.02
N LYS A 311 2.83 14.95 13.91
CA LYS A 311 2.79 13.50 13.69
C LYS A 311 1.53 13.14 12.92
N HIS A 312 1.61 13.22 11.60
CA HIS A 312 0.55 12.81 10.67
C HIS A 312 1.15 12.38 9.34
N ALA A 313 2.10 11.43 9.41
CA ALA A 313 2.92 11.03 8.29
C ALA A 313 2.07 10.53 7.12
N PHE A 314 2.41 10.96 5.91
CA PHE A 314 1.89 10.41 4.67
C PHE A 314 2.91 9.43 4.12
N ASP A 315 2.98 8.22 4.70
CA ASP A 315 4.16 7.37 4.54
C ASP A 315 4.54 7.08 3.07
N LEU A 316 3.55 6.90 2.20
CA LEU A 316 3.77 6.69 0.77
C LEU A 316 4.29 7.98 0.10
N GLY A 317 3.67 9.14 0.33
CA GLY A 317 4.07 10.42 -0.26
C GLY A 317 5.29 11.12 0.35
N GLU A 318 5.61 10.84 1.60
CA GLU A 318 6.70 11.47 2.35
C GLU A 318 7.94 10.59 2.44
N TYR A 319 7.84 9.27 2.29
CA TYR A 319 9.00 8.34 2.37
C TYR A 319 9.04 7.30 1.24
N GLY A 320 7.88 6.82 0.78
CA GLY A 320 7.74 5.88 -0.32
C GLY A 320 7.75 4.41 0.12
N GLY A 321 6.62 3.72 -0.03
CA GLY A 321 6.47 2.30 0.33
C GLY A 321 7.40 1.36 -0.45
N GLY A 322 7.85 1.77 -1.64
CA GLY A 322 8.89 1.07 -2.38
C GLY A 322 10.29 1.29 -1.81
N TYR A 323 10.65 2.54 -1.46
CA TYR A 323 11.95 2.83 -0.83
C TYR A 323 12.08 2.23 0.58
N MET A 324 10.96 2.13 1.30
CA MET A 324 10.88 1.50 2.62
C MET A 324 10.76 -0.02 2.57
N THR A 325 10.69 -0.64 1.38
CA THR A 325 10.41 -2.07 1.27
C THR A 325 11.56 -2.93 1.78
N ASN A 326 11.23 -4.01 2.48
CA ASN A 326 12.21 -4.94 3.00
C ASN A 326 12.68 -5.93 1.91
N SER A 327 13.85 -6.52 2.13
CA SER A 327 14.26 -7.72 1.38
C SER A 327 13.68 -8.97 2.02
N LEU A 328 12.66 -9.57 1.39
CA LEU A 328 11.92 -10.69 1.98
C LEU A 328 12.70 -12.01 1.88
N SER A 329 12.71 -12.78 2.96
CA SER A 329 13.47 -14.03 3.08
C SER A 329 12.58 -15.26 3.06
N LEU A 330 13.04 -16.31 2.39
CA LEU A 330 12.33 -17.58 2.27
C LEU A 330 12.17 -18.25 3.63
N GLY A 331 10.94 -18.63 3.98
CA GLY A 331 10.63 -19.35 5.22
C GLY A 331 10.45 -18.46 6.44
N CYS A 332 10.73 -17.16 6.33
CA CYS A 332 10.48 -16.15 7.38
C CYS A 332 9.22 -15.35 7.05
N ASP A 333 9.28 -14.51 6.01
CA ASP A 333 8.17 -13.61 5.63
C ASP A 333 7.13 -14.31 4.75
N CYS A 334 7.62 -15.25 3.91
CA CYS A 334 6.82 -16.02 2.97
C CYS A 334 7.11 -17.52 3.09
N LYS A 335 6.06 -18.32 3.19
CA LYS A 335 6.14 -19.76 3.46
C LYS A 335 5.51 -20.59 2.34
N GLY A 336 6.23 -21.61 1.87
CA GLY A 336 5.80 -22.49 0.77
C GLY A 336 6.77 -22.41 -0.41
N ALA A 337 6.27 -22.65 -1.63
CA ALA A 337 7.04 -22.45 -2.85
C ALA A 337 6.91 -20.99 -3.32
N ILE A 338 7.99 -20.21 -3.15
CA ILE A 338 7.96 -18.76 -3.36
C ILE A 338 8.72 -18.38 -4.63
N HIS A 339 8.15 -17.47 -5.41
CA HIS A 339 8.84 -16.71 -6.44
C HIS A 339 9.06 -15.27 -5.96
N TYR A 340 10.26 -14.74 -6.17
CA TYR A 340 10.59 -13.37 -5.77
C TYR A 340 10.86 -12.48 -6.96
N MET A 341 10.50 -11.20 -6.84
CA MET A 341 10.94 -10.16 -7.77
C MET A 341 11.72 -9.07 -7.02
N ASP A 342 12.78 -8.59 -7.65
CA ASP A 342 13.58 -7.47 -7.17
C ASP A 342 12.94 -6.12 -7.55
N ALA A 343 13.33 -5.07 -6.83
CA ALA A 343 13.04 -3.68 -7.14
C ALA A 343 14.34 -2.90 -7.36
N ALA A 344 14.38 -2.02 -8.35
CA ALA A 344 15.54 -1.18 -8.67
C ALA A 344 15.20 0.29 -8.47
N PHE A 345 16.14 1.03 -7.91
CA PHE A 345 15.97 2.43 -7.49
C PHE A 345 17.20 3.26 -7.81
N VAL A 346 17.09 4.58 -7.63
CA VAL A 346 18.22 5.50 -7.67
C VAL A 346 18.57 5.91 -6.25
N ASN A 347 19.86 6.10 -5.96
CA ASN A 347 20.30 6.75 -4.73
C ASN A 347 20.55 8.25 -4.92
N ARG A 348 20.87 9.00 -3.85
CA ARG A 348 21.09 10.46 -3.94
C ARG A 348 22.17 10.83 -4.95
N ALA A 349 23.20 9.99 -5.05
CA ALA A 349 24.31 10.15 -5.97
C ALA A 349 24.02 9.64 -7.39
N GLY A 350 22.78 9.30 -7.75
CA GLY A 350 22.41 8.86 -9.10
C GLY A 350 22.88 7.45 -9.48
N ALA A 351 23.40 6.66 -8.54
CA ALA A 351 23.72 5.25 -8.79
C ALA A 351 22.46 4.40 -8.61
N SER A 352 22.25 3.43 -9.49
CA SER A 352 21.17 2.47 -9.31
C SER A 352 21.45 1.48 -8.17
N THR A 353 20.43 1.18 -7.36
CA THR A 353 20.46 0.24 -6.24
C THR A 353 19.36 -0.81 -6.43
N ILE A 354 19.52 -1.99 -5.82
CA ILE A 354 18.54 -3.08 -5.90
C ILE A 354 18.14 -3.48 -4.48
N VAL A 355 16.83 -3.48 -4.23
CA VAL A 355 16.25 -4.21 -3.10
C VAL A 355 15.92 -5.62 -3.60
N LYS A 356 16.67 -6.59 -3.09
CA LYS A 356 16.49 -8.00 -3.44
C LYS A 356 15.21 -8.53 -2.82
N ASN A 357 14.49 -9.38 -3.54
CA ASN A 357 13.32 -10.06 -2.99
C ASN A 357 12.25 -9.08 -2.44
N ALA A 358 12.09 -7.91 -3.07
CA ALA A 358 11.14 -6.88 -2.65
C ALA A 358 9.69 -7.36 -2.73
N ILE A 359 9.38 -8.24 -3.69
CA ILE A 359 8.04 -8.80 -3.89
C ILE A 359 8.11 -10.31 -3.74
N CYS A 360 7.18 -10.85 -2.98
CA CYS A 360 6.95 -12.27 -2.80
C CYS A 360 5.67 -12.71 -3.51
N ILE A 361 5.73 -13.80 -4.29
CA ILE A 361 4.62 -14.36 -5.04
C ILE A 361 4.51 -15.85 -4.74
N HIS A 362 3.35 -16.28 -4.27
CA HIS A 362 3.06 -17.69 -3.99
C HIS A 362 1.56 -17.96 -4.01
N GLU A 363 1.20 -19.23 -3.90
CA GLU A 363 -0.20 -19.64 -3.76
C GLU A 363 -0.40 -20.45 -2.49
N GLU A 364 -1.56 -20.28 -1.88
CA GLU A 364 -1.93 -20.92 -0.62
C GLU A 364 -3.28 -21.63 -0.75
N ASP A 365 -3.49 -22.64 0.09
CA ASP A 365 -4.82 -23.16 0.36
C ASP A 365 -5.70 -22.08 1.02
N ALA A 366 -6.98 -22.05 0.63
CA ALA A 366 -7.97 -21.09 1.11
C ALA A 366 -9.22 -21.79 1.70
N GLY A 367 -9.08 -23.02 2.19
CA GLY A 367 -10.19 -23.77 2.77
C GLY A 367 -11.19 -24.27 1.72
N ILE A 368 -12.49 -24.13 2.00
CA ILE A 368 -13.57 -24.60 1.11
C ILE A 368 -13.90 -23.51 0.10
N LEU A 369 -13.82 -23.83 -1.20
CA LEU A 369 -14.32 -22.96 -2.28
C LEU A 369 -15.82 -23.07 -2.42
N PHE A 370 -16.33 -24.31 -2.48
CA PHE A 370 -17.76 -24.60 -2.39
C PHE A 370 -17.99 -26.04 -1.92
N LYS A 371 -19.15 -26.27 -1.31
CA LYS A 371 -19.61 -27.59 -0.87
C LYS A 371 -21.13 -27.66 -0.90
N HIS A 372 -21.67 -28.82 -1.26
CA HIS A 372 -23.09 -29.13 -1.06
C HIS A 372 -23.28 -30.62 -0.77
N THR A 373 -24.27 -30.93 0.07
CA THR A 373 -24.69 -32.31 0.38
C THR A 373 -26.22 -32.38 0.32
N ASP A 374 -26.77 -33.37 -0.40
CA ASP A 374 -28.20 -33.64 -0.40
C ASP A 374 -28.55 -34.61 0.74
N PHE A 375 -29.45 -34.20 1.63
CA PHE A 375 -29.85 -34.98 2.80
C PHE A 375 -30.65 -36.26 2.45
N ARG A 376 -31.14 -36.39 1.21
CA ARG A 376 -31.99 -37.51 0.79
C ARG A 376 -31.21 -38.80 0.58
N ASP A 377 -29.98 -38.67 0.09
CA ASP A 377 -29.15 -39.78 -0.35
C ASP A 377 -27.66 -39.62 0.05
N ASP A 378 -27.32 -38.55 0.76
CA ASP A 378 -25.96 -38.16 1.13
C ASP A 378 -25.02 -37.90 -0.08
N SER A 379 -25.59 -37.61 -1.26
CA SER A 379 -24.81 -37.12 -2.41
C SER A 379 -24.13 -35.81 -2.07
N ILE A 380 -22.90 -35.65 -2.56
CA ILE A 380 -22.02 -34.60 -2.06
C ILE A 380 -21.04 -34.17 -3.13
N ILE A 381 -20.71 -32.89 -3.11
CA ILE A 381 -19.57 -32.32 -3.81
C ILE A 381 -18.86 -31.35 -2.86
N VAL A 382 -17.53 -31.40 -2.84
CA VAL A 382 -16.67 -30.46 -2.11
C VAL A 382 -15.44 -30.14 -2.95
N THR A 383 -15.16 -28.84 -3.07
CA THR A 383 -13.99 -28.31 -3.79
C THR A 383 -13.24 -27.39 -2.84
N ARG A 384 -11.93 -27.59 -2.71
CA ARG A 384 -11.06 -26.69 -1.95
C ARG A 384 -10.71 -25.45 -2.76
N GLY A 385 -10.53 -24.35 -2.06
CA GLY A 385 -10.11 -23.08 -2.63
C GLY A 385 -8.61 -22.90 -2.55
N ARG A 386 -8.07 -22.18 -3.52
CA ARG A 386 -6.69 -21.68 -3.52
C ARG A 386 -6.70 -20.20 -3.80
N LYS A 387 -5.69 -19.50 -3.30
CA LYS A 387 -5.47 -18.07 -3.53
C LYS A 387 -4.04 -17.82 -4.00
N LEU A 388 -3.87 -16.94 -4.97
CA LEU A 388 -2.57 -16.38 -5.34
C LEU A 388 -2.32 -15.13 -4.49
N ILE A 389 -1.13 -14.98 -3.95
CA ILE A 389 -0.71 -13.85 -3.12
C ILE A 389 0.48 -13.18 -3.79
N ILE A 390 0.41 -11.85 -3.91
CA ILE A 390 1.50 -10.97 -4.37
C ILE A 390 1.70 -9.94 -3.27
N SER A 391 2.82 -10.03 -2.54
CA SER A 391 3.04 -9.23 -1.33
C SER A 391 4.37 -8.49 -1.30
N HIS A 392 4.38 -7.39 -0.57
CA HIS A 392 5.60 -6.72 -0.11
C HIS A 392 5.39 -6.26 1.33
N ILE A 393 6.49 -6.09 2.06
CA ILE A 393 6.49 -5.53 3.42
C ILE A 393 7.38 -4.29 3.37
N PHE A 394 6.96 -3.21 4.02
CA PHE A 394 7.77 -2.01 4.16
C PHE A 394 7.77 -1.50 5.60
N THR A 395 8.92 -0.94 6.01
CA THR A 395 9.16 -0.41 7.35
C THR A 395 9.19 1.11 7.32
N ALA A 396 8.23 1.75 7.98
CA ALA A 396 8.21 3.19 8.20
C ALA A 396 8.68 3.50 9.61
N ALA A 397 10.00 3.60 9.78
CA ALA A 397 10.67 3.74 11.07
C ALA A 397 10.23 2.65 12.08
N ASN A 398 9.28 2.96 12.96
CA ASN A 398 8.80 2.07 14.01
C ASN A 398 7.77 1.02 13.52
N TYR A 399 7.01 1.30 12.44
CA TYR A 399 5.93 0.41 11.98
C TYR A 399 6.32 -0.45 10.78
N GLU A 400 5.76 -1.66 10.72
CA GLU A 400 5.77 -2.53 9.56
C GLU A 400 4.36 -2.64 8.95
N TYR A 401 4.32 -2.50 7.62
CA TYR A 401 3.10 -2.66 6.82
C TYR A 401 3.26 -3.84 5.88
N CYS A 402 2.53 -4.92 6.17
CA CYS A 402 2.52 -6.11 5.32
C CYS A 402 1.35 -6.04 4.34
N VAL A 403 1.64 -5.79 3.06
CA VAL A 403 0.62 -5.57 2.02
C VAL A 403 0.49 -6.82 1.14
N TYR A 404 -0.70 -7.41 1.08
CA TYR A 404 -0.99 -8.64 0.35
C TYR A 404 -2.11 -8.42 -0.67
N TRP A 405 -1.77 -8.52 -1.95
CA TRP A 405 -2.77 -8.61 -3.03
C TRP A 405 -3.11 -10.06 -3.30
N ILE A 406 -4.39 -10.40 -3.17
CA ILE A 406 -4.87 -11.78 -3.15
C ILE A 406 -5.89 -11.99 -4.26
N PHE A 407 -5.67 -12.99 -5.11
CA PHE A 407 -6.58 -13.37 -6.18
C PHE A 407 -7.18 -14.75 -5.90
N HIS A 408 -8.50 -14.85 -6.01
CA HIS A 408 -9.26 -16.07 -5.70
C HIS A 408 -9.80 -16.75 -6.95
N GLN A 409 -10.04 -18.06 -6.85
CA GLN A 409 -10.62 -18.86 -7.95
C GLN A 409 -12.09 -18.52 -8.26
N ASP A 410 -12.81 -17.85 -7.35
CA ASP A 410 -14.18 -17.37 -7.59
C ASP A 410 -14.25 -16.03 -8.34
N GLY A 411 -13.08 -15.48 -8.72
CA GLY A 411 -12.95 -14.18 -9.36
C GLY A 411 -12.86 -13.00 -8.39
N THR A 412 -12.84 -13.22 -7.07
CA THR A 412 -12.60 -12.14 -6.10
C THR A 412 -11.14 -11.68 -6.14
N VAL A 413 -10.93 -10.36 -6.10
CA VAL A 413 -9.64 -9.73 -5.72
C VAL A 413 -9.78 -9.21 -4.30
N GLN A 414 -8.75 -9.41 -3.48
CA GLN A 414 -8.71 -9.02 -2.08
C GLN A 414 -7.40 -8.27 -1.81
N LEU A 415 -7.48 -7.21 -1.03
CA LEU A 415 -6.32 -6.53 -0.46
C LEU A 415 -6.35 -6.75 1.05
N ASP A 416 -5.34 -7.41 1.58
CA ASP A 416 -5.10 -7.51 3.02
C ASP A 416 -3.90 -6.64 3.40
N ILE A 417 -4.05 -5.88 4.47
CA ILE A 417 -2.94 -5.19 5.12
C ILE A 417 -2.86 -5.70 6.55
N LYS A 418 -1.66 -6.01 7.03
CA LYS A 418 -1.40 -6.26 8.44
C LYS A 418 -0.46 -5.21 8.97
N LEU A 419 -0.85 -4.56 10.07
CA LEU A 419 -0.01 -3.64 10.82
C LEU A 419 0.73 -4.42 11.89
N THR A 420 2.04 -4.30 11.98
CA THR A 420 2.86 -4.86 13.06
C THR A 420 4.06 -3.93 13.27
N GLY A 421 5.06 -4.34 14.04
CA GLY A 421 6.15 -3.48 14.42
C GLY A 421 5.93 -2.86 15.79
N ILE A 422 6.39 -1.64 15.99
CA ILE A 422 6.48 -1.02 17.31
C ILE A 422 5.67 0.26 17.33
N LEU A 423 4.97 0.50 18.44
CA LEU A 423 4.25 1.76 18.66
C LEU A 423 5.21 2.96 18.61
N ASN A 424 4.75 4.09 18.05
CA ASN A 424 5.42 5.37 18.29
C ASN A 424 5.21 5.79 19.76
N THR A 425 6.29 6.05 20.46
CA THR A 425 6.25 6.37 21.90
C THR A 425 6.83 7.75 22.21
N TYR A 426 6.31 8.35 23.28
CA TYR A 426 6.77 9.61 23.85
C TYR A 426 6.96 9.48 25.37
N ALA A 427 7.86 10.29 25.92
CA ALA A 427 8.21 10.25 27.34
C ALA A 427 7.02 10.64 28.24
N MET A 428 6.94 10.01 29.40
CA MET A 428 5.94 10.28 30.42
C MET A 428 6.55 10.27 31.82
N ASN A 429 6.15 11.20 32.69
CA ASN A 429 6.52 11.18 34.10
C ASN A 429 5.66 10.16 34.87
N PRO A 430 6.17 9.56 35.97
CA PRO A 430 5.37 8.68 36.82
C PRO A 430 4.07 9.34 37.31
N GLY A 431 2.93 8.71 37.03
CA GLY A 431 1.61 9.20 37.43
C GLY A 431 1.12 10.44 36.64
N GLU A 432 1.81 10.81 35.56
CA GLU A 432 1.28 11.79 34.62
C GLU A 432 -0.01 11.25 33.97
N ASP A 433 -0.95 12.14 33.66
CA ASP A 433 -2.23 11.78 33.03
C ASP A 433 -2.10 11.91 31.50
N THR A 434 -2.46 10.86 30.75
CA THR A 434 -2.48 10.89 29.27
C THR A 434 -3.64 11.75 28.72
N LYS A 435 -4.57 12.17 29.59
CA LYS A 435 -5.78 12.95 29.27
C LYS A 435 -6.68 12.27 28.22
N GLY A 436 -6.56 10.95 28.08
CA GLY A 436 -7.26 10.15 27.08
C GLY A 436 -6.67 10.24 25.66
N TRP A 437 -5.54 10.91 25.45
CA TRP A 437 -4.87 11.03 24.14
C TRP A 437 -3.85 9.93 23.84
N GLY A 438 -3.66 9.01 24.78
CA GLY A 438 -2.76 7.88 24.66
C GLY A 438 -2.88 6.94 25.85
N THR A 439 -2.02 5.93 25.87
CA THR A 439 -1.96 4.89 26.89
C THR A 439 -0.53 4.76 27.40
N GLU A 440 -0.34 4.69 28.72
CA GLU A 440 0.93 4.25 29.30
C GLU A 440 1.06 2.73 29.09
N VAL A 441 1.79 2.33 28.05
CA VAL A 441 1.97 0.90 27.67
C VAL A 441 3.11 0.23 28.44
N TYR A 442 3.98 1.03 29.04
CA TYR A 442 5.09 0.62 29.90
C TYR A 442 5.49 1.80 30.79
N PRO A 443 6.09 1.61 31.99
CA PRO A 443 6.42 2.72 32.88
C PRO A 443 7.22 3.84 32.22
N GLY A 444 6.61 5.03 32.14
CA GLY A 444 7.21 6.22 31.50
C GLY A 444 7.09 6.27 29.97
N VAL A 445 6.30 5.40 29.36
CA VAL A 445 6.13 5.26 27.91
C VAL A 445 4.68 5.51 27.51
N ASN A 446 4.41 6.68 26.96
CA ASN A 446 3.09 7.05 26.45
C ASN A 446 3.00 6.77 24.94
N ALA A 447 2.11 5.86 24.55
CA ALA A 447 1.76 5.62 23.15
C ALA A 447 0.49 6.41 22.81
N HIS A 448 0.61 7.40 21.93
CA HIS A 448 -0.50 8.28 21.55
C HIS A 448 -1.51 7.58 20.64
N ASN A 449 -2.80 7.88 20.80
CA ASN A 449 -3.86 7.45 19.89
C ASN A 449 -3.58 7.93 18.46
N HIS A 450 -3.93 7.12 17.46
CA HIS A 450 -3.72 7.48 16.05
C HIS A 450 -4.64 6.69 15.12
N GLN A 451 -4.70 7.08 13.84
CA GLN A 451 -5.35 6.29 12.79
C GLN A 451 -4.30 5.83 11.78
N HIS A 452 -4.56 4.74 11.07
CA HIS A 452 -3.85 4.38 9.85
C HIS A 452 -4.88 4.37 8.71
N LEU A 453 -4.83 5.37 7.82
CA LEU A 453 -5.79 5.52 6.73
C LEU A 453 -5.08 5.38 5.39
N PHE A 454 -5.56 4.50 4.52
CA PHE A 454 -4.99 4.18 3.22
C PHE A 454 -5.93 4.64 2.10
N CYS A 455 -5.37 5.09 0.98
CA CYS A 455 -6.10 5.39 -0.25
C CYS A 455 -5.82 4.33 -1.31
N LEU A 456 -6.77 3.41 -1.52
CA LEU A 456 -6.75 2.45 -2.62
C LEU A 456 -7.22 3.12 -3.91
N ARG A 457 -6.37 3.15 -4.93
CA ARG A 457 -6.70 3.63 -6.28
C ARG A 457 -7.12 2.45 -7.16
N ILE A 458 -8.34 2.51 -7.66
CA ILE A 458 -8.94 1.49 -8.54
C ILE A 458 -9.25 2.13 -9.89
N ASP A 459 -8.41 1.89 -10.87
CA ASP A 459 -8.72 2.19 -12.26
C ASP A 459 -9.50 1.02 -12.86
N SER A 460 -10.82 1.18 -12.94
CA SER A 460 -11.73 0.13 -13.36
C SER A 460 -11.74 -0.06 -14.87
N ASN A 461 -11.78 -1.32 -15.31
CA ASN A 461 -11.93 -1.66 -16.72
C ASN A 461 -12.90 -2.85 -16.85
N ILE A 462 -14.04 -2.77 -16.15
CA ILE A 462 -14.97 -3.89 -15.98
C ILE A 462 -15.57 -4.27 -17.33
N ASP A 463 -15.10 -5.35 -17.93
CA ASP A 463 -15.55 -5.81 -19.26
C ASP A 463 -15.46 -4.71 -20.35
N GLY A 464 -14.56 -3.74 -20.15
CA GLY A 464 -14.32 -2.58 -21.01
C GLY A 464 -14.17 -1.27 -20.21
N PRO A 465 -13.67 -0.20 -20.85
CA PRO A 465 -13.21 1.01 -20.14
C PRO A 465 -14.35 1.96 -19.73
N ASN A 466 -15.52 1.85 -20.33
CA ASN A 466 -16.67 2.71 -20.00
C ASN A 466 -17.43 2.12 -18.81
N ASN A 467 -17.21 2.67 -17.63
CA ASN A 467 -17.79 2.19 -16.38
C ASN A 467 -18.59 3.30 -15.67
N THR A 468 -19.47 2.89 -14.77
CA THR A 468 -20.30 3.74 -13.90
C THR A 468 -20.22 3.20 -12.48
N VAL A 469 -20.14 4.07 -11.47
CA VAL A 469 -20.20 3.67 -10.07
C VAL A 469 -21.62 3.79 -9.51
N PHE A 470 -22.05 2.78 -8.77
CA PHE A 470 -23.27 2.79 -7.98
C PHE A 470 -22.96 2.62 -6.50
N GLN A 471 -23.45 3.50 -5.65
CA GLN A 471 -23.59 3.22 -4.23
C GLN A 471 -24.76 2.26 -4.02
N VAL A 472 -24.59 1.27 -3.15
CA VAL A 472 -25.59 0.24 -2.89
C VAL A 472 -25.86 0.13 -1.40
N ASP A 473 -27.10 0.45 -1.02
CA ASP A 473 -27.61 0.42 0.36
C ASP A 473 -28.69 -0.67 0.50
N ALA A 474 -28.64 -1.44 1.59
CA ALA A 474 -29.77 -2.28 1.97
C ALA A 474 -30.88 -1.39 2.56
N GLU A 475 -32.08 -1.45 1.99
CA GLU A 475 -33.24 -0.68 2.44
C GLU A 475 -34.47 -1.57 2.63
N ARG A 476 -35.37 -1.15 3.53
CA ARG A 476 -36.69 -1.77 3.70
C ARG A 476 -37.54 -1.50 2.46
N GLY A 477 -38.32 -2.49 2.04
CA GLY A 477 -39.26 -2.35 0.95
C GLY A 477 -40.36 -1.33 1.29
N PRO A 478 -41.02 -0.74 0.28
CA PRO A 478 -42.11 0.21 0.51
C PRO A 478 -43.31 -0.47 1.19
N GLY A 479 -44.12 0.32 1.89
CA GLY A 479 -45.36 -0.13 2.54
C GLY A 479 -45.20 -0.54 4.01
N GLU A 480 -46.21 -0.22 4.79
CA GLU A 480 -46.30 -0.57 6.23
C GLU A 480 -46.67 -2.03 6.45
N VAL A 481 -46.40 -2.55 7.65
CA VAL A 481 -46.87 -3.89 8.05
C VAL A 481 -48.39 -3.95 7.92
N GLY A 482 -48.90 -5.00 7.28
CA GLY A 482 -50.33 -5.20 7.06
C GLY A 482 -50.88 -4.61 5.76
N SER A 483 -50.11 -3.77 5.06
CA SER A 483 -50.42 -3.23 3.74
C SER A 483 -50.42 -4.30 2.63
N ALA A 484 -50.89 -3.95 1.43
CA ALA A 484 -50.85 -4.86 0.28
C ALA A 484 -49.40 -5.07 -0.21
N GLU A 485 -48.58 -4.03 -0.13
CA GLU A 485 -47.20 -3.99 -0.60
C GLU A 485 -46.24 -4.76 0.34
N ASN A 486 -46.54 -4.79 1.64
CA ASN A 486 -45.67 -5.39 2.65
C ASN A 486 -46.46 -6.04 3.80
N LYS A 487 -47.39 -6.95 3.47
CA LYS A 487 -48.34 -7.55 4.42
C LYS A 487 -47.73 -8.04 5.73
N TYR A 488 -46.54 -8.63 5.66
CA TYR A 488 -45.84 -9.20 6.80
C TYR A 488 -44.58 -8.43 7.22
N GLY A 489 -44.31 -7.26 6.64
CA GLY A 489 -43.17 -6.42 7.02
C GLY A 489 -41.80 -6.93 6.60
N ASN A 490 -41.72 -7.99 5.80
CA ASN A 490 -40.48 -8.70 5.48
C ASN A 490 -39.77 -8.17 4.22
N ALA A 491 -40.36 -7.22 3.49
CA ALA A 491 -39.77 -6.70 2.25
C ALA A 491 -38.50 -5.88 2.52
N PHE A 492 -37.43 -6.17 1.77
CA PHE A 492 -36.21 -5.36 1.69
C PHE A 492 -35.58 -5.51 0.29
N TYR A 493 -34.73 -4.57 -0.08
CA TYR A 493 -34.10 -4.54 -1.39
C TYR A 493 -32.74 -3.82 -1.34
N ALA A 494 -31.95 -3.96 -2.41
CA ALA A 494 -30.71 -3.22 -2.60
C ALA A 494 -31.00 -1.97 -3.42
N LYS A 495 -31.05 -0.80 -2.78
CA LYS A 495 -31.17 0.48 -3.48
C LYS A 495 -29.83 0.84 -4.10
N LYS A 496 -29.85 1.09 -5.41
CA LYS A 496 -28.67 1.54 -6.16
C LYS A 496 -28.80 3.02 -6.49
N THR A 497 -27.91 3.83 -5.96
CA THR A 497 -27.76 5.24 -6.29
C THR A 497 -26.63 5.38 -7.29
N LYS A 498 -26.93 5.84 -8.51
CA LYS A 498 -25.94 6.06 -9.56
C LYS A 498 -25.19 7.36 -9.28
N PHE A 499 -23.85 7.35 -9.35
CA PHE A 499 -23.07 8.58 -9.34
C PHE A 499 -22.91 9.13 -10.76
N THR A 500 -23.14 10.43 -10.95
CA THR A 500 -23.03 11.05 -12.27
C THR A 500 -21.95 12.12 -12.35
N THR A 501 -21.55 12.70 -11.22
CA THR A 501 -20.45 13.68 -11.14
C THR A 501 -19.48 13.34 -10.00
N PRO A 502 -18.21 13.79 -10.07
CA PRO A 502 -17.25 13.58 -8.97
C PRO A 502 -17.73 14.12 -7.62
N LEU A 503 -18.43 15.26 -7.61
CA LEU A 503 -18.96 15.88 -6.40
C LEU A 503 -20.04 15.01 -5.72
N GLU A 504 -20.93 14.41 -6.52
CA GLU A 504 -21.94 13.47 -6.01
C GLU A 504 -21.36 12.15 -5.50
N ALA A 505 -20.18 11.77 -6.00
CA ALA A 505 -19.55 10.48 -5.71
C ALA A 505 -18.78 10.45 -4.39
N MET A 506 -18.58 11.61 -3.74
CA MET A 506 -18.02 11.72 -2.40
C MET A 506 -18.99 11.09 -1.40
N SER A 507 -18.68 9.90 -0.92
CA SER A 507 -19.61 9.10 -0.12
C SER A 507 -18.93 8.31 0.97
N ASP A 508 -19.62 8.18 2.10
CA ASP A 508 -19.13 7.51 3.29
C ASP A 508 -19.75 6.13 3.49
N TYR A 509 -19.02 5.26 4.19
CA TYR A 509 -19.54 3.97 4.61
C TYR A 509 -20.68 4.15 5.61
N ASN A 510 -21.71 3.31 5.49
CA ASN A 510 -22.81 3.25 6.43
C ASN A 510 -23.04 1.80 6.85
N GLY A 511 -22.66 1.49 8.11
CA GLY A 511 -22.84 0.17 8.68
C GLY A 511 -24.31 -0.24 8.84
N ALA A 512 -25.22 0.71 9.06
CA ALA A 512 -26.66 0.42 9.22
C ALA A 512 -27.31 -0.09 7.93
N THR A 513 -26.78 0.30 6.77
CA THR A 513 -27.25 -0.16 5.45
C THR A 513 -26.31 -1.18 4.82
N SER A 514 -25.25 -1.59 5.54
CA SER A 514 -24.18 -2.46 5.03
C SER A 514 -23.62 -1.99 3.68
N ARG A 515 -23.49 -0.66 3.52
CA ARG A 515 -23.19 0.01 2.24
C ARG A 515 -22.02 -0.65 1.50
N THR A 516 -22.15 -0.73 0.18
CA THR A 516 -21.12 -1.18 -0.77
C THR A 516 -21.13 -0.29 -2.00
N TRP A 517 -20.10 -0.38 -2.84
CA TRP A 517 -20.05 0.33 -4.12
C TRP A 517 -19.82 -0.65 -5.26
N GLU A 518 -20.44 -0.43 -6.42
CA GLU A 518 -20.32 -1.28 -7.60
C GLU A 518 -19.78 -0.48 -8.78
N MET A 519 -18.63 -0.89 -9.32
CA MET A 519 -18.13 -0.43 -10.61
C MET A 519 -18.75 -1.32 -11.68
N ALA A 520 -19.52 -0.74 -12.59
CA ALA A 520 -20.35 -1.49 -13.52
C ALA A 520 -20.15 -1.02 -14.96
N ASN A 521 -20.18 -1.96 -15.91
CA ASN A 521 -20.32 -1.62 -17.32
C ASN A 521 -21.78 -1.73 -17.74
N THR A 522 -22.42 -0.58 -17.87
CA THR A 522 -23.86 -0.48 -18.16
C THR A 522 -24.21 -0.86 -19.60
N ASN A 523 -23.21 -0.97 -20.49
CA ASN A 523 -23.40 -1.41 -21.87
C ASN A 523 -23.45 -2.94 -22.01
N LYS A 524 -23.09 -3.68 -20.95
CA LYS A 524 -23.05 -5.16 -20.95
C LYS A 524 -23.91 -5.71 -19.83
N LEU A 525 -25.00 -6.38 -20.21
CA LEU A 525 -25.90 -7.02 -19.26
C LEU A 525 -25.57 -8.50 -19.11
N ASN A 526 -25.62 -8.98 -17.88
CA ASN A 526 -25.61 -10.41 -17.59
C ASN A 526 -26.80 -11.09 -18.29
N PRO A 527 -26.58 -12.23 -18.98
CA PRO A 527 -27.64 -12.88 -19.74
C PRO A 527 -28.79 -13.41 -18.87
N HIS A 528 -28.56 -13.69 -17.58
CA HIS A 528 -29.57 -14.23 -16.68
C HIS A 528 -30.22 -13.15 -15.81
N SER A 529 -29.41 -12.39 -15.05
CA SER A 529 -29.97 -11.38 -14.13
C SER A 529 -30.46 -10.11 -14.83
N LYS A 530 -30.07 -9.92 -16.10
CA LYS A 530 -30.33 -8.70 -16.89
C LYS A 530 -29.80 -7.42 -16.23
N LYS A 531 -28.89 -7.55 -15.27
CA LYS A 531 -28.19 -6.43 -14.62
C LYS A 531 -26.85 -6.18 -15.31
N PRO A 532 -26.34 -4.94 -15.29
CA PRO A 532 -24.97 -4.64 -15.69
C PRO A 532 -23.96 -5.58 -15.04
N VAL A 533 -22.95 -6.00 -15.80
CA VAL A 533 -21.78 -6.70 -15.26
C VAL A 533 -21.03 -5.73 -14.33
N CYS A 534 -20.67 -6.17 -13.12
CA CYS A 534 -19.98 -5.30 -12.17
C CYS A 534 -19.00 -6.03 -11.25
N TYR A 535 -18.08 -5.26 -10.66
CA TYR A 535 -17.33 -5.65 -9.48
C TYR A 535 -17.76 -4.78 -8.31
N LYS A 536 -18.04 -5.43 -7.18
CA LYS A 536 -18.49 -4.82 -5.93
C LYS A 536 -17.32 -4.64 -4.97
N LEU A 537 -17.09 -3.41 -4.54
CA LEU A 537 -16.27 -3.07 -3.38
C LEU A 537 -17.02 -3.40 -2.08
N VAL A 538 -16.47 -4.32 -1.29
CA VAL A 538 -16.89 -4.65 0.07
C VAL A 538 -15.74 -4.33 1.02
N SER A 539 -15.96 -3.33 1.87
CA SER A 539 -14.99 -2.87 2.87
C SER A 539 -15.75 -2.56 4.16
N ARG A 540 -15.12 -2.83 5.32
CA ARG A 540 -15.76 -2.74 6.65
C ARG A 540 -14.92 -1.95 7.64
N GLU A 541 -13.61 -1.98 7.51
CA GLU A 541 -12.63 -1.18 8.25
C GLU A 541 -12.54 0.22 7.62
N VAL A 542 -13.57 1.04 7.84
CA VAL A 542 -13.73 2.36 7.20
C VAL A 542 -14.02 3.44 8.25
N PRO A 543 -13.05 3.79 9.11
CA PRO A 543 -13.20 4.87 10.06
C PRO A 543 -13.28 6.22 9.35
N SER A 544 -14.07 7.13 9.89
CA SER A 544 -14.01 8.55 9.48
C SER A 544 -12.69 9.18 9.89
N LEU A 545 -12.23 10.19 9.15
CA LEU A 545 -11.11 11.03 9.56
C LEU A 545 -11.47 11.81 10.83
N LEU A 546 -10.76 11.54 11.93
CA LEU A 546 -11.04 12.16 13.24
C LEU A 546 -10.53 13.61 13.37
N PRO A 547 -9.38 14.00 12.77
CA PRO A 547 -9.00 15.41 12.71
C PRO A 547 -10.11 16.29 12.12
N LYS A 548 -10.42 17.37 12.84
CA LYS A 548 -11.54 18.26 12.50
C LYS A 548 -11.34 18.97 11.16
N GLU A 549 -12.48 19.29 10.52
CA GLU A 549 -12.53 20.16 9.35
C GLU A 549 -11.76 21.47 9.58
N GLY A 550 -10.97 21.87 8.59
CA GLY A 550 -10.07 23.03 8.68
C GLY A 550 -8.79 22.79 9.51
N GLY A 551 -8.62 21.63 10.15
CA GLY A 551 -7.36 21.26 10.80
C GLY A 551 -6.27 20.89 9.79
N LEU A 552 -5.00 20.88 10.23
CA LEU A 552 -3.84 20.60 9.37
C LEU A 552 -3.96 19.26 8.62
N VAL A 553 -4.24 18.18 9.33
CA VAL A 553 -4.44 16.86 8.71
C VAL A 553 -5.61 16.89 7.73
N TRP A 554 -6.75 17.49 8.11
CA TRP A 554 -7.91 17.57 7.23
C TRP A 554 -7.59 18.29 5.91
N LYS A 555 -6.80 19.38 5.98
CA LYS A 555 -6.36 20.14 4.81
C LYS A 555 -5.44 19.30 3.90
N ARG A 556 -4.41 18.65 4.46
CA ARG A 556 -3.43 17.85 3.71
C ARG A 556 -4.00 16.52 3.19
N ALA A 557 -4.80 15.83 3.98
CA ALA A 557 -5.35 14.50 3.69
C ALA A 557 -6.74 14.58 3.06
N GLY A 558 -6.86 15.34 1.98
CA GLY A 558 -8.14 15.54 1.28
C GLY A 558 -8.83 14.25 0.87
N PHE A 559 -8.06 13.23 0.50
CA PHE A 559 -8.56 11.91 0.14
C PHE A 559 -9.23 11.16 1.30
N ALA A 560 -8.86 11.46 2.55
CA ALA A 560 -9.36 10.76 3.72
C ALA A 560 -10.68 11.33 4.25
N ARG A 561 -11.17 12.44 3.67
CA ARG A 561 -12.40 13.11 4.11
C ARG A 561 -13.67 12.30 3.83
N HIS A 562 -13.61 11.38 2.87
CA HIS A 562 -14.69 10.44 2.56
C HIS A 562 -14.18 9.02 2.28
N ALA A 563 -15.02 8.02 2.53
CA ALA A 563 -14.70 6.62 2.24
C ALA A 563 -14.49 6.32 0.75
N VAL A 564 -15.24 6.99 -0.13
CA VAL A 564 -15.14 6.83 -1.59
C VAL A 564 -15.19 8.18 -2.27
N HIS A 565 -14.32 8.35 -3.25
CA HIS A 565 -14.41 9.38 -4.28
C HIS A 565 -14.36 8.70 -5.66
N VAL A 566 -14.92 9.35 -6.68
CA VAL A 566 -14.80 8.88 -8.07
C VAL A 566 -14.44 10.06 -8.95
N THR A 567 -13.35 9.92 -9.71
CA THR A 567 -12.96 10.93 -10.71
C THR A 567 -13.07 10.35 -12.11
N LYS A 568 -13.21 11.23 -13.09
CA LYS A 568 -12.96 10.84 -14.48
C LYS A 568 -11.47 10.58 -14.64
N TYR A 569 -11.10 9.54 -15.37
CA TYR A 569 -9.71 9.19 -15.61
C TYR A 569 -8.94 10.35 -16.25
N SER A 570 -7.71 10.54 -15.78
CA SER A 570 -6.66 11.33 -16.42
C SER A 570 -5.33 10.67 -16.06
N ASP A 571 -4.39 10.59 -17.01
CA ASP A 571 -3.13 9.91 -16.77
C ASP A 571 -2.28 10.59 -15.67
N ASP A 572 -2.47 11.90 -15.49
CA ASP A 572 -1.69 12.68 -14.52
C ASP A 572 -2.28 12.62 -13.09
N GLN A 573 -3.42 11.92 -12.91
CA GLN A 573 -4.07 11.72 -11.61
C GLN A 573 -3.63 10.38 -10.97
N VAL A 574 -2.49 10.42 -10.28
CA VAL A 574 -1.91 9.25 -9.58
C VAL A 574 -1.92 9.44 -8.07
N HIS A 575 -1.42 10.57 -7.55
CA HIS A 575 -1.19 10.79 -6.12
C HIS A 575 -2.26 11.69 -5.47
N PRO A 576 -3.15 11.15 -4.63
CA PRO A 576 -4.36 11.85 -4.17
C PRO A 576 -4.10 12.92 -3.10
N ALA A 577 -2.89 12.99 -2.51
CA ALA A 577 -2.44 14.08 -1.65
C ALA A 577 -1.46 15.06 -2.34
N GLY A 578 -1.30 14.96 -3.66
CA GLY A 578 -0.34 15.75 -4.42
C GLY A 578 0.99 15.04 -4.67
N ARG A 579 1.80 15.62 -5.56
CA ARG A 579 3.07 15.02 -6.02
C ARG A 579 4.17 15.14 -4.97
N HIS A 580 4.32 16.31 -4.36
CA HIS A 580 5.36 16.62 -3.38
C HIS A 580 4.71 16.89 -2.03
N VAL A 581 4.55 15.85 -1.21
CA VAL A 581 3.72 15.88 0.02
C VAL A 581 4.40 16.53 1.23
N PRO A 582 5.72 16.32 1.49
CA PRO A 582 6.36 16.95 2.64
C PRO A 582 6.17 18.46 2.67
N GLN A 583 5.88 19.00 3.86
CA GLN A 583 5.75 20.44 4.14
C GLN A 583 4.63 21.16 3.40
N THR A 584 3.68 20.43 2.82
CA THR A 584 2.44 21.02 2.30
C THR A 584 1.60 21.55 3.47
N SER A 585 1.11 22.79 3.36
CA SER A 585 0.15 23.37 4.31
C SER A 585 -1.26 22.77 4.15
N GLY A 586 -1.52 22.17 2.99
CA GLY A 586 -2.86 21.78 2.51
C GLY A 586 -3.68 22.94 1.95
N GLU A 587 -3.07 24.13 1.77
CA GLU A 587 -3.66 25.30 1.13
C GLU A 587 -2.73 25.89 0.05
N PRO A 588 -3.17 25.95 -1.23
CA PRO A 588 -4.44 25.43 -1.74
C PRO A 588 -4.53 23.90 -1.61
N SER A 589 -5.74 23.33 -1.75
CA SER A 589 -5.88 21.87 -1.81
C SER A 589 -5.11 21.32 -3.02
N GLU A 590 -4.51 20.15 -2.84
CA GLU A 590 -3.80 19.40 -3.88
C GLU A 590 -4.39 18.01 -4.06
N GLY A 591 -4.05 17.35 -5.18
CA GLY A 591 -4.49 15.99 -5.45
C GLY A 591 -6.00 15.87 -5.61
N LEU A 592 -6.60 14.91 -4.91
CA LEU A 592 -7.98 14.47 -5.15
C LEU A 592 -9.04 15.59 -5.00
N PRO A 593 -9.05 16.41 -3.93
CA PRO A 593 -9.96 17.55 -3.86
C PRO A 593 -9.77 18.54 -5.01
N ALA A 594 -8.52 18.86 -5.36
CA ALA A 594 -8.22 19.80 -6.45
C ALA A 594 -8.68 19.26 -7.81
N TRP A 595 -8.56 17.96 -8.04
CA TRP A 595 -9.06 17.32 -9.26
C TRP A 595 -10.59 17.35 -9.34
N ILE A 596 -11.28 17.09 -8.23
CA ILE A 596 -12.75 17.16 -8.14
C ILE A 596 -13.23 18.59 -8.39
N GLU A 597 -12.60 19.57 -7.75
CA GLU A 597 -12.92 20.99 -7.94
C GLU A 597 -12.68 21.42 -9.40
N SER A 598 -11.52 21.08 -9.97
CA SER A 598 -11.15 21.43 -11.35
C SER A 598 -12.06 20.77 -12.39
N ALA A 599 -12.60 19.58 -12.11
CA ALA A 599 -13.55 18.92 -12.99
C ALA A 599 -14.87 19.70 -13.11
N GLY A 600 -15.25 20.40 -12.04
CA GLY A 600 -16.48 21.19 -11.96
C GLY A 600 -17.76 20.33 -11.93
N PRO A 601 -18.93 20.97 -11.70
CA PRO A 601 -20.19 20.26 -11.47
C PRO A 601 -20.74 19.54 -12.71
N ASN A 602 -20.20 19.83 -13.91
CA ASN A 602 -20.68 19.26 -15.17
C ASN A 602 -19.81 18.12 -15.71
N CYS A 603 -18.71 17.75 -15.03
CA CYS A 603 -17.90 16.61 -15.43
C CYS A 603 -18.65 15.30 -15.18
N SER A 604 -19.06 14.62 -16.25
CA SER A 604 -19.69 13.30 -16.14
C SER A 604 -18.66 12.22 -15.78
N ILE A 605 -19.05 11.34 -14.86
CA ILE A 605 -18.41 10.06 -14.54
C ILE A 605 -19.35 8.86 -14.83
N ASP A 606 -20.44 9.09 -15.57
CA ASP A 606 -21.35 8.03 -16.01
C ASP A 606 -20.91 7.47 -17.36
N ASN A 607 -20.74 6.14 -17.43
CA ASN A 607 -20.42 5.38 -18.63
C ASN A 607 -19.18 5.92 -19.37
N THR A 608 -18.11 6.15 -18.63
CA THR A 608 -16.85 6.70 -19.14
C THR A 608 -15.67 6.06 -18.40
N ASP A 609 -14.45 6.45 -18.75
CA ASP A 609 -13.25 6.00 -18.05
C ASP A 609 -13.15 6.72 -16.69
N ILE A 610 -13.10 5.94 -15.61
CA ILE A 610 -13.20 6.42 -14.23
C ILE A 610 -12.13 5.80 -13.34
N VAL A 611 -11.84 6.50 -12.25
CA VAL A 611 -11.01 5.98 -11.15
C VAL A 611 -11.80 6.10 -9.87
N LEU A 612 -11.95 4.98 -9.14
CA LEU A 612 -12.49 4.96 -7.79
C LEU A 612 -11.34 5.04 -6.79
N TRP A 613 -11.45 5.95 -5.83
CA TRP A 613 -10.50 6.16 -4.76
C TRP A 613 -11.17 5.77 -3.44
N HIS A 614 -10.67 4.74 -2.78
CA HIS A 614 -11.27 4.20 -1.56
C HIS A 614 -10.36 4.45 -0.36
N THR A 615 -10.87 5.20 0.62
CA THR A 615 -10.25 5.36 1.93
C THR A 615 -10.76 4.30 2.89
N PHE A 616 -9.83 3.57 3.51
CA PHE A 616 -10.09 2.54 4.52
C PHE A 616 -8.94 2.53 5.53
N GLY A 617 -9.10 1.83 6.66
CA GLY A 617 -8.09 1.86 7.69
C GLY A 617 -8.57 1.49 9.08
N LEU A 618 -7.77 1.84 10.08
CA LEU A 618 -8.05 1.57 11.49
C LEU A 618 -7.89 2.83 12.34
N THR A 619 -8.60 2.86 13.46
CA THR A 619 -8.36 3.80 14.57
C THR A 619 -7.75 3.00 15.71
N HIS A 620 -6.50 3.29 16.05
CA HIS A 620 -5.72 2.56 17.02
C HIS A 620 -5.66 3.31 18.35
N PHE A 621 -6.16 2.65 19.39
CA PHE A 621 -5.99 3.04 20.79
C PHE A 621 -5.01 2.05 21.42
N PRO A 622 -3.72 2.40 21.55
CA PRO A 622 -2.70 1.44 21.97
C PRO A 622 -2.99 0.81 23.32
N SER A 623 -2.61 -0.46 23.49
CA SER A 623 -2.66 -1.16 24.77
C SER A 623 -1.31 -1.82 25.12
N PRO A 624 -1.09 -2.27 26.37
CA PRO A 624 0.14 -2.97 26.74
C PRO A 624 0.43 -4.22 25.90
N GLU A 625 -0.60 -4.89 25.37
CA GLU A 625 -0.47 -6.06 24.49
C GLU A 625 0.22 -5.73 23.16
N ASP A 626 0.22 -4.46 22.75
CA ASP A 626 0.90 -3.97 21.55
C ASP A 626 2.41 -3.70 21.79
N TYR A 627 2.90 -3.92 23.01
CA TYR A 627 4.23 -3.51 23.46
C TYR A 627 5.03 -4.66 24.09
N PRO A 628 6.36 -4.80 23.84
CA PRO A 628 7.25 -3.90 23.10
C PRO A 628 7.25 -4.09 21.57
N ILE A 629 6.49 -5.06 21.07
CA ILE A 629 6.27 -5.31 19.64
C ILE A 629 4.83 -5.76 19.44
N MET A 630 4.14 -5.12 18.49
CA MET A 630 2.72 -5.23 18.27
C MET A 630 2.37 -6.49 17.48
N PRO A 631 1.46 -7.35 17.99
CA PRO A 631 0.87 -8.43 17.20
C PRO A 631 0.19 -7.89 15.94
N ALA A 632 0.21 -8.67 14.86
CA ALA A 632 -0.34 -8.22 13.58
C ALA A 632 -1.84 -7.90 13.66
N GLU A 633 -2.23 -6.66 13.40
CA GLU A 633 -3.62 -6.21 13.30
C GLU A 633 -4.06 -6.16 11.82
N PRO A 634 -5.05 -6.99 11.39
CA PRO A 634 -5.43 -7.10 9.99
C PRO A 634 -6.56 -6.13 9.59
N MET A 635 -6.55 -5.70 8.33
CA MET A 635 -7.68 -5.07 7.65
C MET A 635 -7.82 -5.64 6.22
N THR A 636 -9.04 -5.67 5.68
CA THR A 636 -9.30 -6.32 4.39
C THR A 636 -10.29 -5.55 3.52
N VAL A 637 -10.03 -5.53 2.21
CA VAL A 637 -10.91 -4.98 1.19
C VAL A 637 -11.16 -6.04 0.12
N LEU A 638 -12.42 -6.26 -0.25
CA LEU A 638 -12.79 -7.22 -1.30
C LEU A 638 -13.38 -6.52 -2.52
N LEU A 639 -12.95 -6.94 -3.70
CA LEU A 639 -13.50 -6.59 -5.01
C LEU A 639 -14.11 -7.86 -5.61
N ARG A 640 -15.43 -7.98 -5.52
CA ARG A 640 -16.15 -9.23 -5.85
C ARG A 640 -16.91 -9.14 -7.17
N PRO A 641 -16.82 -10.13 -8.07
CA PRO A 641 -17.61 -10.16 -9.29
C PRO A 641 -19.10 -10.32 -8.94
N ARG A 642 -19.95 -9.41 -9.42
CA ARG A 642 -21.42 -9.48 -9.29
C ARG A 642 -22.05 -9.31 -10.65
N ASN A 643 -22.89 -10.27 -11.06
CA ASN A 643 -23.43 -10.34 -12.42
C ASN A 643 -22.34 -10.39 -13.53
N PHE A 644 -21.05 -10.43 -13.19
CA PHE A 644 -19.97 -10.48 -14.17
C PHE A 644 -20.00 -11.81 -14.94
N PHE A 645 -20.04 -12.92 -14.23
CA PHE A 645 -20.18 -14.26 -14.80
C PHE A 645 -21.64 -14.70 -14.90
N ALA A 646 -21.95 -15.60 -15.83
CA ALA A 646 -23.29 -16.18 -15.99
C ALA A 646 -23.68 -17.12 -14.82
N ARG A 647 -22.69 -17.77 -14.20
CA ARG A 647 -22.84 -18.65 -13.02
C ARG A 647 -21.53 -18.64 -12.23
N ASN A 648 -21.45 -19.41 -11.14
CA ASN A 648 -20.21 -19.58 -10.38
C ASN A 648 -19.03 -19.92 -11.34
N PRO A 649 -17.99 -19.08 -11.43
CA PRO A 649 -16.86 -19.30 -12.35
C PRO A 649 -15.95 -20.45 -11.90
N ALA A 650 -16.02 -20.86 -10.63
CA ALA A 650 -15.16 -21.89 -10.06
C ALA A 650 -15.64 -23.33 -10.28
N LEU A 651 -16.74 -23.54 -11.01
CA LEU A 651 -17.34 -24.88 -11.16
C LEU A 651 -16.48 -25.87 -11.97
N ASP A 652 -15.46 -25.40 -12.67
CA ASP A 652 -14.48 -26.20 -13.39
C ASP A 652 -13.20 -26.48 -12.57
N VAL A 653 -13.10 -25.94 -11.35
CA VAL A 653 -12.07 -26.35 -10.39
C VAL A 653 -12.37 -27.80 -9.97
N PRO A 654 -11.42 -28.74 -10.15
CA PRO A 654 -11.63 -30.14 -9.80
C PRO A 654 -12.09 -30.30 -8.34
N PRO A 655 -13.17 -31.05 -8.07
CA PRO A 655 -13.60 -31.30 -6.71
C PRO A 655 -12.61 -32.21 -5.99
N SER A 656 -12.32 -31.92 -4.73
CA SER A 656 -11.54 -32.80 -3.85
C SER A 656 -12.29 -34.11 -3.56
N TYR A 657 -13.63 -34.04 -3.53
CA TYR A 657 -14.49 -35.22 -3.44
C TYR A 657 -15.86 -34.94 -4.06
N ALA A 658 -16.36 -35.90 -4.84
CA ALA A 658 -17.71 -35.83 -5.39
C ALA A 658 -18.34 -37.23 -5.52
N ARG A 659 -19.63 -37.32 -5.18
CA ARG A 659 -20.46 -38.50 -5.38
C ARG A 659 -21.89 -38.08 -5.74
N THR A 660 -22.32 -38.45 -6.94
CA THR A 660 -23.66 -38.10 -7.44
C THR A 660 -24.74 -39.04 -6.91
N PRO A 661 -26.03 -38.65 -6.93
CA PRO A 661 -27.14 -39.53 -6.59
C PRO A 661 -27.12 -40.88 -7.32
N SER A 662 -26.81 -40.87 -8.63
CA SER A 662 -26.73 -42.10 -9.43
C SER A 662 -25.57 -43.00 -9.02
N GLN A 663 -24.43 -42.44 -8.60
CA GLN A 663 -23.30 -43.21 -8.08
C GLN A 663 -23.60 -43.82 -6.71
N ILE A 664 -24.37 -43.11 -5.86
CA ILE A 664 -24.86 -43.66 -4.59
C ILE A 664 -25.81 -44.82 -4.84
N ALA A 665 -26.82 -44.62 -5.70
CA ALA A 665 -27.81 -45.63 -6.03
C ALA A 665 -27.18 -46.90 -6.64
N ALA A 666 -26.13 -46.75 -7.46
CA ALA A 666 -25.40 -47.87 -8.05
C ALA A 666 -24.45 -48.59 -7.08
N GLY A 667 -24.34 -48.16 -5.81
CA GLY A 667 -23.33 -48.66 -4.88
C GLY A 667 -21.89 -48.39 -5.35
N ALA A 668 -21.71 -47.47 -6.31
CA ALA A 668 -20.39 -47.16 -6.85
C ALA A 668 -19.55 -46.44 -5.80
N ASN A 669 -18.29 -46.86 -5.69
CA ASN A 669 -17.29 -46.13 -4.92
C ASN A 669 -17.14 -44.72 -5.50
N ALA A 670 -16.96 -43.74 -4.62
CA ALA A 670 -16.78 -42.36 -5.03
C ALA A 670 -15.64 -42.22 -6.05
N CYS A 671 -15.80 -41.30 -7.00
CA CYS A 671 -14.66 -40.81 -7.77
C CYS A 671 -13.77 -40.03 -6.81
N SER A 672 -12.87 -40.71 -6.10
CA SER A 672 -11.62 -40.08 -5.69
C SER A 672 -10.91 -39.71 -6.98
N CYS A 673 -10.62 -38.43 -7.19
CA CYS A 673 -9.80 -38.02 -8.32
C CYS A 673 -8.45 -38.74 -8.20
N LYS A 674 -8.27 -39.82 -8.97
CA LYS A 674 -7.04 -40.65 -9.03
C LYS A 674 -5.86 -39.93 -9.72
N LYS A 675 -5.82 -38.60 -9.67
CA LYS A 675 -4.66 -37.78 -10.04
C LYS A 675 -4.52 -36.73 -8.96
N SER A 676 -3.31 -36.68 -8.38
CA SER A 676 -2.88 -35.73 -7.36
C SER A 676 -3.55 -34.38 -7.55
N ASP A 677 -4.55 -34.07 -6.73
CA ASP A 677 -5.26 -32.79 -6.79
C ASP A 677 -4.44 -31.63 -6.18
N GLY A 678 -3.14 -31.86 -5.95
CA GLY A 678 -2.21 -30.92 -5.30
C GLY A 678 -2.63 -30.48 -3.90
N SER A 679 -3.76 -30.99 -3.39
CA SER A 679 -4.40 -30.59 -2.14
C SER A 679 -4.39 -31.70 -1.10
N SER A 680 -3.79 -32.85 -1.44
CA SER A 680 -3.52 -33.92 -0.49
C SER A 680 -2.49 -33.45 0.54
N VAL A 681 -2.97 -32.84 1.61
CA VAL A 681 -2.32 -32.95 2.91
C VAL A 681 -2.38 -34.44 3.23
N GLN A 682 -1.25 -35.17 3.10
CA GLN A 682 -1.09 -36.39 3.87
C GLN A 682 -1.10 -35.94 5.34
N VAL A 683 -2.24 -36.13 6.01
CA VAL A 683 -2.33 -36.02 7.47
C VAL A 683 -1.81 -37.32 8.06
#